data_AF-A0A061P3Z2-F1
#
_entry.id   AF-A0A061P3Z2-F1
#
_cell.length_a   1.000
_cell.length_b   1.000
_cell.length_c   1.000
_cell.angle_alpha   90.00
_cell.angle_beta   90.00
_cell.angle_gamma   90.00
#
_symmetry.space_group_name_H-M   'P 1'
#
loop_
_entity.id
_entity.type
_entity.pdbx_description
1 polymer ?
#
loop_
_entity_poly.entity_id
_entity_poly.type
_entity_poly.pdbx_seq_one_letter_code
_entity_poly.pdbx_strand_id
1 'polypeptide(L)'
;MKRRHQKWGSLVLLGGVMGATLGVDYGLANSPHEMSGFGGAVSSEDEHASQAGMDMLNNGGNAVDAAIAVAAMQGVTRPYSGGIGGGGVMNLYLKETDEHIMINSLPVTPASFHDRTYFNEQTGSLYNQATRTSSGAAFSIPGTVKHWEHVIEEYGSFPMEDVLSPAIEVARSGFIADANYVSETNRHADRFQLFTSSRDLFLDNGSVPAAGDTITNRDLARTYELIAEHGANVFYDGEIADAMRHTINEPPTVSNPSLNVLAGDVTSADFSNYEIIEEEPIHSTYREYDVYGAPPASSGGVTIASMLNMLENENLSNMSKEDAYHYYLESSRYAFADRRAYLGDPELSDVPVNELLSDWYTQFRHSQLGERAAIGQVPPGNPRGALESSPNLAYDFDEENGQEWSKEAFYRLDYGPANSPFDAAFNVRNGKGEISLSERLPTRGSAYGRAAANVEPSYEQEVRLTVNADHTDSDQRLRLFLAGDVWQSGGSQPENGYGLELRLDRDEIRLFSIVDGTSHTLQTTSYALEDREHELAFVHTNNHLYAKAWASEEEEPRDWTLSSMLSGPMTINQPGRFMLSAINFSYDNTQQFSLDRVNVRSLNNDRAHTLRSEEEAEPAERQELPDEDADGFEIEEERSMNRPFI
;
A
#
# COMPACT_ATOMS: atom_id res chain seq x y z
N MET A 1 7.49 -16.90 -88.45
CA MET A 1 8.95 -17.06 -88.34
C MET A 1 9.26 -17.84 -87.06
N LYS A 2 9.86 -19.02 -87.26
CA LYS A 2 10.53 -19.97 -86.35
C LYS A 2 9.95 -20.21 -84.93
N ARG A 3 8.97 -21.11 -84.89
CA ARG A 3 8.89 -22.18 -83.87
C ARG A 3 10.08 -23.14 -84.04
N ARG A 4 10.64 -23.64 -82.94
CA ARG A 4 11.32 -24.95 -82.94
C ARG A 4 10.93 -25.74 -81.69
N HIS A 5 10.26 -26.86 -81.95
CA HIS A 5 10.05 -27.97 -81.04
C HIS A 5 11.37 -28.67 -80.73
N GLN A 6 11.50 -29.23 -79.53
CA GLN A 6 11.77 -30.66 -79.37
C GLN A 6 11.35 -31.17 -77.98
N LYS A 7 10.60 -32.27 -77.99
CA LYS A 7 10.22 -33.12 -76.86
C LYS A 7 11.28 -34.22 -76.64
N TRP A 8 11.01 -35.06 -75.61
CA TRP A 8 11.52 -36.38 -75.18
C TRP A 8 12.24 -36.21 -73.81
N GLY A 9 11.71 -36.61 -72.64
CA GLY A 9 11.02 -37.85 -72.21
C GLY A 9 12.08 -38.93 -71.95
N SER A 10 12.37 -39.50 -70.77
CA SER A 10 11.79 -39.61 -69.41
C SER A 10 12.95 -40.06 -68.47
N LEU A 11 12.97 -39.96 -67.12
CA LEU A 11 12.34 -40.88 -66.15
C LEU A 11 12.69 -40.45 -64.68
N VAL A 12 11.65 -40.30 -63.84
CA VAL A 12 11.45 -40.71 -62.43
C VAL A 12 12.57 -40.53 -61.38
N LEU A 13 12.31 -39.70 -60.34
CA LEU A 13 12.25 -40.12 -58.92
C LEU A 13 11.70 -39.03 -57.97
N LEU A 14 11.08 -39.54 -56.90
CA LEU A 14 10.30 -38.93 -55.82
C LEU A 14 10.82 -37.63 -55.16
N GLY A 15 9.86 -36.78 -54.77
CA GLY A 15 9.70 -36.37 -53.36
C GLY A 15 10.32 -35.04 -52.92
N GLY A 16 9.48 -34.16 -52.34
CA GLY A 16 9.91 -33.20 -51.33
C GLY A 16 9.66 -31.73 -51.67
N VAL A 17 8.61 -31.18 -51.07
CA VAL A 17 8.16 -29.79 -51.15
C VAL A 17 9.16 -28.82 -50.51
N MET A 18 9.49 -27.72 -51.18
CA MET A 18 9.82 -26.45 -50.54
C MET A 18 9.29 -25.32 -51.41
N GLY A 19 8.13 -24.78 -51.02
CA GLY A 19 7.52 -23.61 -51.64
C GLY A 19 8.23 -22.35 -51.13
N ALA A 20 8.90 -21.64 -52.03
CA ALA A 20 9.35 -20.27 -51.79
C ALA A 20 8.18 -19.33 -52.07
N THR A 21 7.53 -18.84 -51.01
CA THR A 21 6.65 -17.67 -51.08
C THR A 21 7.47 -16.44 -50.76
N LEU A 22 7.60 -15.57 -51.77
CA LEU A 22 8.13 -14.21 -51.65
C LEU A 22 7.27 -13.44 -50.63
N GLY A 23 7.82 -13.21 -49.44
CA GLY A 23 7.24 -12.30 -48.46
C GLY A 23 7.38 -10.86 -48.93
N VAL A 24 6.24 -10.17 -49.04
CA VAL A 24 6.18 -8.72 -49.09
C VAL A 24 6.46 -8.24 -47.67
N ASP A 25 7.65 -7.69 -47.46
CA ASP A 25 8.08 -7.13 -46.20
C ASP A 25 7.38 -5.77 -46.02
N TYR A 26 6.27 -5.76 -45.28
CA TYR A 26 5.70 -4.49 -44.79
C TYR A 26 6.63 -3.98 -43.69
N GLY A 27 7.43 -2.98 -44.02
CA GLY A 27 8.39 -2.34 -43.13
C GLY A 27 7.73 -1.69 -41.91
N LEU A 28 7.49 -2.48 -40.86
CA LEU A 28 7.12 -2.03 -39.52
C LEU A 28 8.24 -2.27 -38.49
N ALA A 29 9.42 -2.70 -38.91
CA ALA A 29 10.49 -3.13 -38.00
C ALA A 29 11.53 -2.04 -37.65
N ASN A 30 11.23 -0.74 -37.82
CA ASN A 30 12.19 0.35 -37.51
C ASN A 30 11.54 1.72 -37.19
N SER A 31 10.40 1.74 -36.50
CA SER A 31 10.01 2.96 -35.78
C SER A 31 10.78 2.97 -34.46
N PRO A 32 11.47 4.05 -34.06
CA PRO A 32 12.04 4.13 -32.72
C PRO A 32 10.89 3.98 -31.71
N HIS A 33 11.07 3.09 -30.72
CA HIS A 33 10.11 2.88 -29.62
C HIS A 33 10.04 4.07 -28.64
N GLU A 34 10.81 5.13 -28.91
CA GLU A 34 10.96 6.32 -28.09
C GLU A 34 10.93 7.55 -29.00
N MET A 35 10.18 8.57 -28.59
CA MET A 35 10.15 9.87 -29.25
C MET A 35 10.82 10.90 -28.35
N SER A 36 11.82 11.61 -28.87
CA SER A 36 12.56 12.66 -28.16
C SER A 36 12.44 14.00 -28.88
N GLY A 37 12.33 15.10 -28.14
CA GLY A 37 12.23 16.44 -28.71
C GLY A 37 12.46 17.55 -27.67
N PHE A 38 12.30 18.79 -28.11
CA PHE A 38 12.33 19.98 -27.26
C PHE A 38 11.01 20.74 -27.40
N GLY A 39 10.59 21.46 -26.35
CA GLY A 39 9.37 22.26 -26.33
C GLY A 39 8.24 21.64 -25.51
N GLY A 40 8.01 20.33 -25.64
CA GLY A 40 7.06 19.58 -24.83
C GLY A 40 6.76 18.20 -25.41
N ALA A 41 6.06 17.38 -24.65
CA ALA A 41 5.64 16.05 -25.06
C ALA A 41 4.23 15.76 -24.52
N VAL A 42 3.43 15.05 -25.31
CA VAL A 42 2.08 14.61 -24.94
C VAL A 42 1.98 13.12 -25.26
N SER A 43 1.44 12.36 -24.32
CA SER A 43 1.16 10.93 -24.48
C SER A 43 -0.26 10.66 -24.01
N SER A 44 -1.05 9.98 -24.83
CA SER A 44 -2.45 9.70 -24.53
C SER A 44 -2.91 8.44 -25.29
N GLU A 45 -4.09 7.90 -24.95
CA GLU A 45 -4.62 6.67 -25.59
C GLU A 45 -5.14 6.88 -27.02
N ASP A 46 -5.24 8.13 -27.47
CA ASP A 46 -5.85 8.48 -28.75
C ASP A 46 -4.99 9.48 -29.55
N GLU A 47 -4.96 9.30 -30.86
CA GLU A 47 -4.15 10.16 -31.74
C GLU A 47 -4.70 11.59 -31.81
N HIS A 48 -6.03 11.76 -31.86
CA HIS A 48 -6.65 13.08 -31.89
C HIS A 48 -6.42 13.81 -30.58
N ALA A 49 -6.51 13.11 -29.45
CA ALA A 49 -6.24 13.69 -28.15
C ALA A 49 -4.78 14.12 -28.00
N SER A 50 -3.83 13.25 -28.39
CA SER A 50 -2.41 13.59 -28.39
C SER A 50 -2.12 14.79 -29.29
N GLN A 51 -2.76 14.85 -30.47
CA GLN A 51 -2.63 15.98 -31.38
C GLN A 51 -3.21 17.27 -30.79
N ALA A 52 -4.38 17.22 -30.14
CA ALA A 52 -4.98 18.39 -29.50
C ALA A 52 -4.06 18.98 -28.41
N GLY A 53 -3.46 18.13 -27.58
CA GLY A 53 -2.47 18.59 -26.60
C GLY A 53 -1.22 19.17 -27.24
N MET A 54 -0.69 18.51 -28.28
CA MET A 54 0.46 19.04 -29.04
C MET A 54 0.14 20.36 -29.72
N ASP A 55 -1.08 20.57 -30.20
CA ASP A 55 -1.52 21.83 -30.80
C ASP A 55 -1.56 22.95 -29.76
N MET A 56 -1.99 22.68 -28.53
CA MET A 56 -1.90 23.65 -27.44
C MET A 56 -0.44 24.08 -27.21
N LEU A 57 0.47 23.12 -27.05
CA LEU A 57 1.90 23.40 -26.83
C LEU A 57 2.53 24.15 -28.02
N ASN A 58 2.21 23.76 -29.26
CA ASN A 58 2.73 24.39 -30.47
C ASN A 58 2.28 25.86 -30.63
N ASN A 59 1.12 26.21 -30.08
CA ASN A 59 0.58 27.56 -30.11
C ASN A 59 0.98 28.42 -28.90
N GLY A 60 1.80 27.87 -27.99
CA GLY A 60 2.34 28.59 -26.83
C GLY A 60 1.57 28.38 -25.53
N GLY A 61 0.65 27.42 -25.49
CA GLY A 61 0.03 26.94 -24.25
C GLY A 61 1.00 26.10 -23.42
N ASN A 62 0.64 25.84 -22.18
CA ASN A 62 1.44 25.06 -21.24
C ASN A 62 0.91 23.62 -21.09
N ALA A 63 1.50 22.87 -20.16
CA ALA A 63 1.12 21.47 -19.91
C ALA A 63 -0.32 21.31 -19.39
N VAL A 64 -0.87 22.31 -18.70
CA VAL A 64 -2.26 22.30 -18.21
C VAL A 64 -3.23 22.49 -19.37
N ASP A 65 -2.99 23.48 -20.24
CA ASP A 65 -3.80 23.69 -21.46
C ASP A 65 -3.81 22.40 -22.31
N ALA A 66 -2.63 21.80 -22.50
CA ALA A 66 -2.48 20.56 -23.25
C ALA A 66 -3.22 19.37 -22.59
N ALA A 67 -3.12 19.22 -21.26
CA ALA A 67 -3.79 18.15 -20.53
C ALA A 67 -5.32 18.25 -20.62
N ILE A 68 -5.88 19.46 -20.50
CA ILE A 68 -7.33 19.64 -20.61
C ILE A 68 -7.81 19.46 -22.04
N ALA A 69 -7.07 19.94 -23.06
CA ALA A 69 -7.39 19.65 -24.46
C ALA A 69 -7.38 18.14 -24.77
N VAL A 70 -6.41 17.40 -24.23
CA VAL A 70 -6.34 15.93 -24.32
C VAL A 70 -7.57 15.30 -23.66
N ALA A 71 -7.89 15.69 -22.43
CA ALA A 71 -9.02 15.13 -21.69
C ALA A 71 -10.36 15.40 -22.38
N ALA A 72 -10.58 16.63 -22.86
CA ALA A 72 -11.78 17.00 -23.60
C ALA A 72 -11.93 16.20 -24.89
N MET A 73 -10.85 16.03 -25.65
CA MET A 73 -10.83 15.25 -26.88
C MET A 73 -11.07 13.76 -26.63
N GLN A 74 -10.48 13.17 -25.58
CA GLN A 74 -10.77 11.78 -25.20
C GLN A 74 -12.24 11.59 -24.82
N GLY A 75 -12.87 12.57 -24.18
CA GLY A 75 -14.32 12.55 -23.94
C GLY A 75 -15.15 12.42 -25.23
N VAL A 76 -14.58 12.79 -26.39
CA VAL A 76 -15.20 12.66 -27.71
C VAL A 76 -14.82 11.34 -28.38
N THR A 77 -13.53 11.04 -28.50
CA THR A 77 -13.01 9.92 -29.32
C THR A 77 -12.94 8.60 -28.55
N ARG A 78 -12.88 8.66 -27.22
CA ARG A 78 -12.82 7.53 -26.28
C ARG A 78 -13.87 7.67 -25.16
N PRO A 79 -15.18 7.74 -25.50
CA PRO A 79 -16.25 8.00 -24.55
C PRO A 79 -16.47 6.87 -23.50
N TYR A 80 -15.73 5.76 -23.62
CA TYR A 80 -15.74 4.63 -22.68
C TYR A 80 -14.71 4.75 -21.56
N SER A 81 -13.69 5.60 -21.75
CA SER A 81 -12.55 5.76 -20.84
C SER A 81 -12.71 6.95 -19.89
N GLY A 82 -13.29 8.05 -20.39
CA GLY A 82 -13.46 9.28 -19.61
C GLY A 82 -14.38 10.30 -20.30
N GLY A 83 -14.79 11.33 -19.57
CA GLY A 83 -15.62 12.41 -20.07
C GLY A 83 -16.18 13.30 -18.96
N ILE A 84 -16.88 14.37 -19.35
CA ILE A 84 -17.41 15.39 -18.43
C ILE A 84 -18.42 14.88 -17.40
N GLY A 85 -18.99 13.68 -17.60
CA GLY A 85 -19.87 13.02 -16.64
C GLY A 85 -19.14 12.24 -15.53
N GLY A 86 -17.81 12.35 -15.46
CA GLY A 86 -16.98 11.65 -14.47
C GLY A 86 -16.20 12.59 -13.56
N GLY A 87 -15.02 12.14 -13.15
CA GLY A 87 -14.13 12.87 -12.26
C GLY A 87 -12.78 12.16 -12.19
N GLY A 88 -11.78 12.79 -11.60
CA GLY A 88 -10.45 12.22 -11.56
C GLY A 88 -9.51 12.97 -10.64
N VAL A 89 -8.22 12.64 -10.74
CA VAL A 89 -7.15 13.29 -10.00
C VAL A 89 -6.06 13.76 -10.95
N MET A 90 -5.53 14.96 -10.73
CA MET A 90 -4.44 15.54 -11.53
C MET A 90 -3.23 15.81 -10.66
N ASN A 91 -2.13 15.09 -10.92
CA ASN A 91 -0.83 15.39 -10.35
C ASN A 91 -0.18 16.50 -11.19
N LEU A 92 0.05 17.66 -10.57
CA LEU A 92 0.68 18.82 -11.18
C LEU A 92 2.03 19.08 -10.52
N TYR A 93 3.08 19.27 -11.32
CA TYR A 93 4.38 19.74 -10.84
C TYR A 93 4.66 21.13 -11.40
N LEU A 94 4.82 22.11 -10.51
CA LEU A 94 5.08 23.50 -10.86
C LEU A 94 6.58 23.77 -10.78
N LYS A 95 7.22 23.90 -11.94
CA LYS A 95 8.68 24.04 -12.00
C LYS A 95 9.21 25.32 -11.35
N GLU A 96 8.43 26.40 -11.39
CA GLU A 96 8.83 27.71 -10.89
C GLU A 96 8.91 27.76 -9.35
N THR A 97 8.00 27.06 -8.68
CA THR A 97 7.91 26.98 -7.21
C THR A 97 8.52 25.70 -6.64
N ASP A 98 8.79 24.70 -7.48
CA ASP A 98 9.23 23.35 -7.08
C ASP A 98 8.18 22.62 -6.22
N GLU A 99 6.90 22.82 -6.55
CA GLU A 99 5.75 22.29 -5.80
C GLU A 99 5.06 21.16 -6.56
N HIS A 100 4.60 20.16 -5.81
CA HIS A 100 3.72 19.11 -6.29
C HIS A 100 2.31 19.33 -5.73
N ILE A 101 1.32 19.45 -6.60
CA ILE A 101 -0.06 19.71 -6.24
C ILE A 101 -0.91 18.55 -6.72
N MET A 102 -1.84 18.10 -5.88
CA MET A 102 -2.85 17.15 -6.29
C MET A 102 -4.22 17.82 -6.35
N ILE A 103 -4.84 17.81 -7.53
CA ILE A 103 -6.21 18.30 -7.73
C ILE A 103 -7.15 17.09 -7.75
N ASN A 104 -8.01 16.99 -6.74
CA ASN A 104 -9.00 15.95 -6.59
C ASN A 104 -10.37 16.46 -7.04
N SER A 105 -10.90 15.80 -8.08
CA SER A 105 -12.20 16.05 -8.68
C SER A 105 -13.01 14.76 -8.77
N LEU A 106 -12.81 13.86 -7.82
CA LEU A 106 -13.57 12.62 -7.76
C LEU A 106 -15.07 12.93 -7.60
N PRO A 107 -15.97 12.13 -8.22
CA PRO A 107 -17.40 12.35 -8.07
C PRO A 107 -17.87 12.13 -6.63
N VAL A 108 -18.78 12.98 -6.16
CA VAL A 108 -19.36 12.89 -4.81
C VAL A 108 -20.77 12.32 -4.88
N THR A 109 -21.11 11.38 -3.99
CA THR A 109 -22.46 10.80 -3.96
C THR A 109 -23.50 11.85 -3.54
N PRO A 110 -24.73 11.81 -4.09
CA PRO A 110 -25.81 12.69 -3.66
C PRO A 110 -26.15 12.50 -2.17
N ALA A 111 -26.67 13.53 -1.51
CA ALA A 111 -27.06 13.46 -0.10
C ALA A 111 -28.16 12.41 0.19
N SER A 112 -28.91 12.01 -0.83
CA SER A 112 -29.93 10.96 -0.77
C SER A 112 -29.36 9.54 -0.79
N PHE A 113 -28.06 9.35 -1.05
CA PHE A 113 -27.45 8.02 -1.12
C PHE A 113 -27.25 7.42 0.28
N HIS A 114 -27.63 6.15 0.47
CA HIS A 114 -27.47 5.45 1.75
C HIS A 114 -27.35 3.93 1.58
N ASP A 115 -27.11 3.22 2.70
CA ASP A 115 -26.89 1.77 2.77
C ASP A 115 -28.00 0.89 2.17
N ARG A 116 -29.23 1.43 2.05
CA ARG A 116 -30.39 0.73 1.50
C ARG A 116 -30.76 1.16 0.07
N THR A 117 -30.04 2.10 -0.56
CA THR A 117 -30.33 2.60 -1.92
C THR A 117 -30.46 1.48 -2.96
N TYR A 118 -29.68 0.40 -2.80
CA TYR A 118 -29.71 -0.74 -3.72
C TYR A 118 -30.53 -1.95 -3.26
N PHE A 119 -31.35 -1.79 -2.22
CA PHE A 119 -32.23 -2.85 -1.74
C PHE A 119 -33.64 -2.63 -2.26
N ASN A 120 -34.23 -3.71 -2.78
CA ASN A 120 -35.64 -3.69 -3.12
C ASN A 120 -36.47 -3.66 -1.84
N GLU A 121 -37.24 -2.59 -1.63
CA GLU A 121 -38.00 -2.39 -0.38
C GLU A 121 -39.01 -3.50 -0.09
N GLN A 122 -39.62 -4.09 -1.11
CA GLN A 122 -40.65 -5.12 -0.96
C GLN A 122 -40.07 -6.47 -0.57
N THR A 123 -38.92 -6.83 -1.13
CA THR A 123 -38.30 -8.15 -0.95
C THR A 123 -37.14 -8.14 0.04
N GLY A 124 -36.62 -6.97 0.39
CA GLY A 124 -35.39 -6.81 1.17
C GLY A 124 -34.13 -7.33 0.48
N SER A 125 -34.20 -7.68 -0.80
CA SER A 125 -33.08 -8.26 -1.56
C SER A 125 -32.27 -7.20 -2.27
N LEU A 126 -30.95 -7.39 -2.35
CA LEU A 126 -30.04 -6.53 -3.11
C LEU A 126 -30.33 -6.65 -4.61
N TYR A 127 -30.44 -5.53 -5.31
CA TYR A 127 -30.52 -5.53 -6.77
C TYR A 127 -29.26 -6.15 -7.40
N ASN A 128 -29.45 -6.89 -8.50
CA ASN A 128 -28.32 -7.47 -9.23
C ASN A 128 -27.38 -6.36 -9.75
N GLN A 129 -26.12 -6.73 -10.02
CA GLN A 129 -25.10 -5.77 -10.42
C GLN A 129 -25.48 -4.97 -11.67
N ALA A 130 -26.08 -5.59 -12.68
CA ALA A 130 -26.44 -4.92 -13.93
C ALA A 130 -27.47 -3.79 -13.73
N THR A 131 -28.47 -4.01 -12.86
CA THR A 131 -29.39 -2.95 -12.41
C THR A 131 -28.63 -1.87 -11.66
N ARG A 132 -27.80 -2.23 -10.67
CA ARG A 132 -27.08 -1.25 -9.85
C ARG A 132 -26.17 -0.35 -10.68
N THR A 133 -25.49 -0.87 -11.70
CA THR A 133 -24.56 -0.09 -12.54
C THR A 133 -25.23 0.64 -13.71
N SER A 134 -26.51 0.41 -13.97
CA SER A 134 -27.24 0.98 -15.13
C SER A 134 -28.47 1.77 -14.67
N SER A 135 -28.39 2.38 -13.50
CA SER A 135 -29.49 3.11 -12.87
C SER A 135 -29.06 4.52 -12.48
N GLY A 136 -30.01 5.45 -12.39
CA GLY A 136 -29.75 6.80 -11.88
C GLY A 136 -29.24 6.79 -10.43
N ALA A 137 -29.65 5.81 -9.63
CA ALA A 137 -29.12 5.57 -8.27
C ALA A 137 -27.60 5.32 -8.20
N ALA A 138 -26.94 5.05 -9.34
CA ALA A 138 -25.49 4.88 -9.44
C ALA A 138 -24.73 6.19 -9.68
N PHE A 139 -25.46 7.27 -9.94
CA PHE A 139 -24.88 8.56 -10.28
C PHE A 139 -24.21 9.21 -9.08
N SER A 140 -23.12 9.91 -9.35
CA SER A 140 -22.42 10.79 -8.43
C SER A 140 -22.10 12.07 -9.18
N ILE A 141 -22.02 13.19 -8.46
CA ILE A 141 -21.96 14.52 -9.04
C ILE A 141 -20.58 14.67 -9.70
N PRO A 142 -20.51 14.89 -11.03
CA PRO A 142 -19.24 14.90 -11.76
C PRO A 142 -18.34 16.07 -11.36
N GLY A 143 -17.03 15.83 -11.33
CA GLY A 143 -16.03 16.85 -10.99
C GLY A 143 -15.26 17.45 -12.15
N THR A 144 -15.29 16.80 -13.30
CA THR A 144 -14.40 17.11 -14.43
C THR A 144 -14.49 18.55 -14.91
N VAL A 145 -15.69 19.13 -15.01
CA VAL A 145 -15.86 20.49 -15.56
C VAL A 145 -15.36 21.56 -14.59
N LYS A 146 -15.67 21.43 -13.29
CA LYS A 146 -15.14 22.34 -12.28
C LYS A 146 -13.62 22.24 -12.15
N HIS A 147 -13.08 21.03 -12.30
CA HIS A 147 -11.64 20.79 -12.38
C HIS A 147 -11.01 21.52 -13.56
N TRP A 148 -11.57 21.38 -14.77
CA TRP A 148 -11.04 22.06 -15.95
C TRP A 148 -11.04 23.58 -15.78
N GLU A 149 -12.15 24.15 -15.31
CA GLU A 149 -12.27 25.60 -15.07
C GLU A 149 -11.19 26.06 -14.11
N HIS A 150 -11.10 25.41 -12.96
CA HIS A 150 -10.13 25.76 -11.93
C HIS A 150 -8.68 25.70 -12.42
N VAL A 151 -8.25 24.60 -13.04
CA VAL A 151 -6.83 24.48 -13.43
C VAL A 151 -6.49 25.37 -14.62
N ILE A 152 -7.44 25.65 -15.51
CA ILE A 152 -7.22 26.64 -16.59
C ILE A 152 -7.10 28.05 -16.01
N GLU A 153 -7.95 28.42 -15.05
CA GLU A 153 -7.91 29.75 -14.44
C GLU A 153 -6.65 29.99 -13.60
N GLU A 154 -6.25 29.00 -12.79
CA GLU A 154 -5.11 29.13 -11.87
C GLU A 154 -3.76 28.83 -12.54
N TYR A 155 -3.72 27.87 -13.47
CA TYR A 155 -2.47 27.33 -14.03
C TYR A 155 -2.42 27.31 -15.55
N GLY A 156 -3.49 27.66 -16.26
CA GLY A 156 -3.56 27.67 -17.72
C GLY A 156 -2.96 28.92 -18.36
N SER A 157 -2.77 28.88 -19.68
CA SER A 157 -2.35 30.03 -20.48
C SER A 157 -3.43 30.48 -21.48
N PHE A 158 -4.40 29.61 -21.78
CA PHE A 158 -5.46 29.87 -22.74
C PHE A 158 -6.85 29.91 -22.07
N PRO A 159 -7.81 30.67 -22.62
CA PRO A 159 -9.18 30.60 -22.15
C PRO A 159 -9.80 29.23 -22.47
N MET A 160 -10.78 28.81 -21.66
CA MET A 160 -11.52 27.56 -21.83
C MET A 160 -12.04 27.35 -23.27
N GLU A 161 -12.50 28.41 -23.93
CA GLU A 161 -12.96 28.39 -25.32
C GLU A 161 -11.91 27.83 -26.29
N ASP A 162 -10.66 28.31 -26.18
CA ASP A 162 -9.57 27.88 -27.04
C ASP A 162 -9.16 26.44 -26.75
N VAL A 163 -9.15 26.04 -25.47
CA VAL A 163 -8.78 24.69 -25.02
C VAL A 163 -9.80 23.64 -25.47
N LEU A 164 -11.10 23.96 -25.42
CA LEU A 164 -12.18 23.02 -25.81
C LEU A 164 -12.45 22.99 -27.32
N SER A 165 -12.03 24.02 -28.07
CA SER A 165 -12.29 24.18 -29.50
C SER A 165 -11.94 22.95 -30.36
N PRO A 166 -10.77 22.29 -30.20
CA PRO A 166 -10.45 21.08 -30.97
C PRO A 166 -11.47 19.96 -30.75
N ALA A 167 -11.88 19.73 -29.50
CA ALA A 167 -12.84 18.68 -29.17
C ALA A 167 -14.25 19.02 -29.69
N ILE A 168 -14.66 20.29 -29.64
CA ILE A 168 -15.93 20.77 -30.22
C ILE A 168 -15.99 20.47 -31.72
N GLU A 169 -14.90 20.74 -32.46
CA GLU A 169 -14.86 20.51 -33.90
C GLU A 169 -14.91 19.02 -34.24
N VAL A 170 -14.14 18.17 -33.54
CA VAL A 170 -14.16 16.71 -33.76
C VAL A 170 -15.50 16.10 -33.35
N ALA A 171 -16.13 16.56 -32.26
CA ALA A 171 -17.46 16.08 -31.85
C ALA A 171 -18.53 16.38 -32.92
N ARG A 172 -18.42 17.54 -33.59
CA ARG A 172 -19.35 17.98 -34.63
C ARG A 172 -19.13 17.30 -35.97
N SER A 173 -17.88 17.27 -36.43
CA SER A 173 -17.47 16.77 -37.75
C SER A 173 -17.33 15.25 -37.78
N GLY A 174 -16.95 14.66 -36.65
CA GLY A 174 -16.83 13.23 -36.41
C GLY A 174 -15.43 12.69 -36.53
N PHE A 175 -15.24 11.48 -35.99
CA PHE A 175 -14.00 10.69 -36.07
C PHE A 175 -14.30 9.30 -36.61
N ILE A 176 -13.26 8.57 -37.03
CA ILE A 176 -13.42 7.22 -37.58
C ILE A 176 -13.46 6.18 -36.46
N ALA A 177 -14.48 5.33 -36.47
CA ALA A 177 -14.57 4.19 -35.57
C ALA A 177 -13.45 3.18 -35.86
N ASP A 178 -12.50 3.07 -34.95
CA ASP A 178 -11.47 2.04 -35.01
C ASP A 178 -11.94 0.71 -34.38
N ALA A 179 -11.09 -0.31 -34.44
CA ALA A 179 -11.41 -1.62 -33.89
C ALA A 179 -11.67 -1.60 -32.38
N ASN A 180 -11.02 -0.69 -31.64
CA ASN A 180 -11.20 -0.56 -30.20
C ASN A 180 -12.57 0.05 -29.88
N TYR A 181 -12.95 1.13 -30.57
CA TYR A 181 -14.26 1.75 -30.45
C TYR A 181 -15.38 0.74 -30.73
N VAL A 182 -15.28 -0.02 -31.82
CA VAL A 182 -16.27 -1.06 -32.17
C VAL A 182 -16.35 -2.14 -31.09
N SER A 183 -15.19 -2.59 -30.58
CA SER A 183 -15.12 -3.60 -29.51
C SER A 183 -15.81 -3.13 -28.22
N GLU A 184 -15.49 -1.92 -27.74
CA GLU A 184 -16.10 -1.35 -26.54
C GLU A 184 -17.59 -1.07 -26.73
N THR A 185 -18.00 -0.55 -27.90
CA THR A 185 -19.41 -0.35 -28.23
C THR A 185 -20.17 -1.68 -28.17
N ASN A 186 -19.58 -2.74 -28.73
CA ASN A 186 -20.18 -4.08 -28.70
C ASN A 186 -20.28 -4.64 -27.28
N ARG A 187 -19.27 -4.41 -26.44
CA ARG A 187 -19.28 -4.82 -25.01
C ARG A 187 -20.39 -4.14 -24.22
N HIS A 188 -20.83 -2.96 -24.65
CA HIS A 188 -21.85 -2.16 -23.98
C HIS A 188 -23.20 -2.07 -24.72
N ALA A 189 -23.33 -2.72 -25.89
CA ALA A 189 -24.51 -2.61 -26.75
C ALA A 189 -25.83 -2.93 -26.02
N ASP A 190 -25.85 -3.99 -25.20
CA ASP A 190 -27.03 -4.35 -24.41
C ASP A 190 -27.44 -3.27 -23.40
N ARG A 191 -26.46 -2.55 -22.81
CA ARG A 191 -26.73 -1.42 -21.92
C ARG A 191 -27.21 -0.20 -22.71
N PHE A 192 -26.61 0.08 -23.86
CA PHE A 192 -27.02 1.19 -24.70
C PHE A 192 -28.44 1.03 -25.25
N GLN A 193 -28.90 -0.20 -25.48
CA GLN A 193 -30.29 -0.47 -25.88
C GLN A 193 -31.33 -0.14 -24.80
N LEU A 194 -30.94 0.03 -23.53
CA LEU A 194 -31.87 0.33 -22.44
C LEU A 194 -32.43 1.74 -22.50
N PHE A 195 -31.66 2.70 -23.02
CA PHE A 195 -32.01 4.12 -23.04
C PHE A 195 -32.10 4.64 -24.47
N THR A 196 -33.10 5.46 -24.75
CA THR A 196 -33.30 5.99 -26.11
C THR A 196 -32.11 6.83 -26.56
N SER A 197 -31.58 7.69 -25.69
CA SER A 197 -30.45 8.57 -26.00
C SER A 197 -29.17 7.79 -26.31
N SER A 198 -28.79 6.81 -25.49
CA SER A 198 -27.58 6.02 -25.75
C SER A 198 -27.72 5.11 -26.97
N ARG A 199 -28.92 4.55 -27.20
CA ARG A 199 -29.19 3.74 -28.39
C ARG A 199 -29.01 4.59 -29.65
N ASP A 200 -29.57 5.78 -29.67
CA ASP A 200 -29.56 6.65 -30.84
C ASP A 200 -28.16 7.27 -31.07
N LEU A 201 -27.33 7.41 -30.02
CA LEU A 201 -25.96 7.93 -30.11
C LEU A 201 -24.92 6.86 -30.50
N PHE A 202 -24.95 5.69 -29.86
CA PHE A 202 -23.89 4.69 -29.98
C PHE A 202 -24.20 3.54 -30.94
N LEU A 203 -25.46 3.36 -31.35
CA LEU A 203 -25.88 2.25 -32.21
C LEU A 203 -26.46 2.78 -33.53
N ASP A 204 -25.98 2.25 -34.65
CA ASP A 204 -26.56 2.50 -35.96
C ASP A 204 -27.78 1.58 -36.16
N ASN A 205 -28.98 2.15 -36.09
CA ASN A 205 -30.24 1.43 -36.22
C ASN A 205 -30.33 0.21 -35.27
N GLY A 206 -29.79 0.35 -34.05
CA GLY A 206 -29.76 -0.69 -33.03
C GLY A 206 -28.64 -1.72 -33.18
N SER A 207 -27.73 -1.55 -34.16
CA SER A 207 -26.54 -2.38 -34.35
C SER A 207 -25.27 -1.59 -34.01
N VAL A 208 -24.21 -2.30 -33.63
CA VAL A 208 -22.89 -1.69 -33.42
C VAL A 208 -22.36 -1.13 -34.75
N PRO A 209 -21.80 0.08 -34.78
CA PRO A 209 -21.18 0.64 -35.99
C PRO A 209 -20.01 -0.24 -36.47
N ALA A 210 -19.74 -0.21 -37.78
CA ALA A 210 -18.62 -0.92 -38.36
C ALA A 210 -17.32 -0.12 -38.21
N ALA A 211 -16.19 -0.82 -38.20
CA ALA A 211 -14.89 -0.17 -38.27
C ALA A 211 -14.78 0.61 -39.60
N GLY A 212 -14.36 1.87 -39.52
CA GLY A 212 -14.34 2.79 -40.66
C GLY A 212 -15.55 3.74 -40.73
N ASP A 213 -16.62 3.48 -39.98
CA ASP A 213 -17.76 4.40 -39.92
C ASP A 213 -17.38 5.72 -39.24
N THR A 214 -18.04 6.81 -39.64
CA THR A 214 -17.85 8.12 -39.00
C THR A 214 -18.80 8.29 -37.83
N ILE A 215 -18.26 8.50 -36.64
CA ILE A 215 -18.99 8.73 -35.41
C ILE A 215 -19.07 10.22 -35.13
N THR A 216 -20.26 10.74 -34.87
CA THR A 216 -20.48 12.16 -34.52
C THR A 216 -21.28 12.27 -33.22
N ASN A 217 -20.95 13.25 -32.39
CA ASN A 217 -21.71 13.59 -31.19
C ASN A 217 -21.95 15.11 -31.13
N ARG A 218 -22.90 15.56 -31.96
CA ARG A 218 -23.23 16.99 -32.09
C ARG A 218 -23.82 17.58 -30.81
N ASP A 219 -24.49 16.76 -30.01
CA ASP A 219 -25.04 17.18 -28.72
C ASP A 219 -23.90 17.46 -27.73
N LEU A 220 -22.88 16.61 -27.66
CA LEU A 220 -21.67 16.89 -26.87
C LEU A 220 -20.90 18.11 -27.39
N ALA A 221 -20.81 18.30 -28.72
CA ALA A 221 -20.21 19.51 -29.27
C ALA A 221 -20.95 20.77 -28.76
N ARG A 222 -22.29 20.74 -28.73
CA ARG A 222 -23.10 21.82 -28.16
C ARG A 222 -22.89 21.97 -26.65
N THR A 223 -22.77 20.87 -25.91
CA THR A 223 -22.46 20.89 -24.47
C THR A 223 -21.11 21.56 -24.21
N TYR A 224 -20.07 21.24 -24.98
CA TYR A 224 -18.76 21.87 -24.85
C TYR A 224 -18.77 23.34 -25.26
N GLU A 225 -19.54 23.74 -26.29
CA GLU A 225 -19.75 25.17 -26.60
C GLU A 225 -20.36 25.93 -25.41
N LEU A 226 -21.37 25.36 -24.75
CA LEU A 226 -21.99 25.98 -23.59
C LEU A 226 -21.01 26.13 -22.43
N ILE A 227 -20.19 25.10 -22.17
CA ILE A 227 -19.14 25.15 -21.13
C ILE A 227 -18.08 26.19 -21.50
N ALA A 228 -17.66 26.26 -22.76
CA ALA A 228 -16.73 27.27 -23.25
C ALA A 228 -17.27 28.71 -23.08
N GLU A 229 -18.57 28.92 -23.32
CA GLU A 229 -19.20 30.25 -23.26
C GLU A 229 -19.56 30.69 -21.84
N HIS A 230 -19.91 29.74 -20.96
CA HIS A 230 -20.53 30.04 -19.65
C HIS A 230 -19.77 29.47 -18.45
N GLY A 231 -18.63 28.81 -18.67
CA GLY A 231 -17.84 28.17 -17.63
C GLY A 231 -18.55 26.97 -16.98
N ALA A 232 -18.10 26.57 -15.79
CA ALA A 232 -18.69 25.46 -15.06
C ALA A 232 -20.11 25.75 -14.58
N ASN A 233 -20.49 27.03 -14.42
CA ASN A 233 -21.81 27.41 -13.93
C ASN A 233 -22.96 26.81 -14.77
N VAL A 234 -22.81 26.69 -16.10
CA VAL A 234 -23.85 26.05 -16.92
C VAL A 234 -24.01 24.55 -16.63
N PHE A 235 -22.95 23.90 -16.14
CA PHE A 235 -22.89 22.48 -15.80
C PHE A 235 -23.45 22.15 -14.42
N TYR A 236 -23.27 23.04 -13.43
CA TYR A 236 -23.70 22.80 -12.05
C TYR A 236 -25.01 23.52 -11.67
N ASP A 237 -25.29 24.68 -12.25
CA ASP A 237 -26.47 25.50 -11.92
C ASP A 237 -27.28 25.97 -13.16
N GLY A 238 -26.93 25.47 -14.34
CA GLY A 238 -27.56 25.86 -15.61
C GLY A 238 -28.34 24.75 -16.32
N GLU A 239 -28.53 24.94 -17.62
CA GLU A 239 -29.36 24.04 -18.43
C GLU A 239 -28.80 22.61 -18.55
N ILE A 240 -27.48 22.44 -18.43
CA ILE A 240 -26.87 21.10 -18.42
C ILE A 240 -27.15 20.42 -17.07
N ALA A 241 -27.09 21.17 -15.96
CA ALA A 241 -27.47 20.66 -14.64
C ALA A 241 -28.93 20.19 -14.62
N ASP A 242 -29.83 20.99 -15.17
CA ASP A 242 -31.26 20.65 -15.29
C ASP A 242 -31.48 19.37 -16.10
N ALA A 243 -30.80 19.25 -17.24
CA ALA A 243 -30.87 18.06 -18.10
C ALA A 243 -30.32 16.81 -17.41
N MET A 244 -29.21 16.92 -16.67
CA MET A 244 -28.65 15.82 -15.88
C MET A 244 -29.63 15.39 -14.79
N ARG A 245 -30.14 16.32 -13.96
CA ARG A 245 -31.09 15.97 -12.89
C ARG A 245 -32.33 15.29 -13.44
N HIS A 246 -32.89 15.80 -14.53
CA HIS A 246 -34.03 15.16 -15.19
C HIS A 246 -33.69 13.74 -15.66
N THR A 247 -32.56 13.56 -16.34
CA THR A 247 -32.12 12.24 -16.85
C THR A 247 -31.86 11.24 -15.72
N ILE A 248 -31.32 11.68 -14.58
CA ILE A 248 -30.98 10.79 -13.47
C ILE A 248 -32.23 10.42 -12.65
N ASN A 249 -33.12 11.38 -12.37
CA ASN A 249 -34.34 11.14 -11.60
C ASN A 249 -35.45 10.50 -12.46
N GLU A 250 -35.45 10.74 -13.76
CA GLU A 250 -36.41 10.18 -14.72
C GLU A 250 -35.66 9.56 -15.93
N PRO A 251 -35.00 8.40 -15.76
CA PRO A 251 -34.18 7.80 -16.81
C PRO A 251 -34.95 7.56 -18.13
N PRO A 252 -34.42 7.99 -19.29
CA PRO A 252 -35.09 7.91 -20.60
C PRO A 252 -35.04 6.50 -21.18
N THR A 253 -35.68 5.57 -20.48
CA THR A 253 -35.71 4.15 -20.84
C THR A 253 -36.58 3.90 -22.08
N VAL A 254 -36.26 2.86 -22.82
CA VAL A 254 -37.16 2.31 -23.84
C VAL A 254 -38.44 1.78 -23.18
N SER A 255 -39.54 1.63 -23.93
CA SER A 255 -40.86 1.28 -23.36
C SER A 255 -40.93 -0.04 -22.58
N ASN A 256 -39.98 -0.96 -22.80
CA ASN A 256 -39.89 -2.23 -22.08
C ASN A 256 -38.41 -2.62 -21.91
N PRO A 257 -37.69 -2.02 -20.94
CA PRO A 257 -36.27 -2.29 -20.76
C PRO A 257 -36.07 -3.72 -20.22
N SER A 258 -34.97 -4.37 -20.60
CA SER A 258 -34.65 -5.73 -20.13
C SER A 258 -34.18 -5.78 -18.68
N LEU A 259 -33.92 -4.63 -18.06
CA LEU A 259 -33.51 -4.47 -16.67
C LEU A 259 -34.44 -3.50 -15.96
N ASN A 260 -34.61 -3.72 -14.65
CA ASN A 260 -35.17 -2.70 -13.78
C ASN A 260 -34.14 -1.58 -13.63
N VAL A 261 -34.50 -0.37 -14.08
CA VAL A 261 -33.67 0.84 -13.96
C VAL A 261 -34.22 1.66 -12.80
N LEU A 262 -33.39 1.87 -11.77
CA LEU A 262 -33.76 2.67 -10.62
C LEU A 262 -33.56 4.15 -10.97
N ALA A 263 -34.54 4.99 -10.59
CA ALA A 263 -34.34 6.43 -10.56
C ALA A 263 -33.24 6.78 -9.55
N GLY A 264 -32.51 7.87 -9.80
CA GLY A 264 -31.76 8.56 -8.76
C GLY A 264 -32.67 9.47 -7.94
N ASP A 265 -32.07 10.22 -7.04
CA ASP A 265 -32.73 11.28 -6.26
C ASP A 265 -31.73 12.42 -6.06
N VAL A 266 -31.35 13.06 -7.16
CA VAL A 266 -30.41 14.19 -7.17
C VAL A 266 -31.16 15.51 -7.13
N THR A 267 -30.64 16.43 -6.34
CA THR A 267 -31.20 17.77 -6.12
C THR A 267 -30.30 18.84 -6.73
N SER A 268 -30.82 20.06 -6.91
CA SER A 268 -29.96 21.20 -7.30
C SER A 268 -28.85 21.46 -6.28
N ALA A 269 -29.13 21.23 -4.99
CA ALA A 269 -28.15 21.43 -3.94
C ALA A 269 -26.96 20.45 -4.04
N ASP A 270 -27.19 19.22 -4.50
CA ASP A 270 -26.09 18.27 -4.72
C ASP A 270 -25.10 18.78 -5.78
N PHE A 271 -25.59 19.45 -6.83
CA PHE A 271 -24.74 20.03 -7.88
C PHE A 271 -24.07 21.33 -7.42
N SER A 272 -24.84 22.25 -6.83
CA SER A 272 -24.32 23.57 -6.43
C SER A 272 -23.28 23.50 -5.32
N ASN A 273 -23.33 22.45 -4.48
CA ASN A 273 -22.40 22.24 -3.37
C ASN A 273 -21.14 21.43 -3.77
N TYR A 274 -21.02 20.98 -5.02
CA TYR A 274 -19.85 20.24 -5.43
C TYR A 274 -18.61 21.15 -5.41
N GLU A 275 -17.55 20.70 -4.75
CA GLU A 275 -16.27 21.40 -4.71
C GLU A 275 -15.15 20.43 -5.13
N ILE A 276 -14.10 21.01 -5.72
CA ILE A 276 -12.85 20.31 -5.95
C ILE A 276 -11.95 20.53 -4.74
N ILE A 277 -10.98 19.65 -4.56
CA ILE A 277 -10.04 19.72 -3.45
C ILE A 277 -8.63 19.84 -4.03
N GLU A 278 -7.87 20.82 -3.57
CA GLU A 278 -6.43 20.87 -3.73
C GLU A 278 -5.77 20.35 -2.46
N GLU A 279 -4.87 19.40 -2.60
CA GLU A 279 -4.24 18.73 -1.47
C GLU A 279 -2.80 18.33 -1.78
N GLU A 280 -2.04 18.13 -0.70
CA GLU A 280 -0.67 17.61 -0.79
C GLU A 280 -0.70 16.16 -1.28
N PRO A 281 0.15 15.77 -2.24
CA PRO A 281 0.23 14.40 -2.70
C PRO A 281 0.76 13.47 -1.59
N ILE A 282 0.44 12.18 -1.71
CA ILE A 282 1.20 11.15 -1.03
C ILE A 282 2.64 11.21 -1.54
N HIS A 283 3.58 11.37 -0.62
CA HIS A 283 5.01 11.32 -0.89
C HIS A 283 5.62 10.06 -0.27
N SER A 284 6.39 9.34 -1.07
CA SER A 284 7.19 8.18 -0.67
C SER A 284 8.49 8.21 -1.47
N THR A 285 9.49 7.45 -1.03
CA THR A 285 10.75 7.28 -1.75
C THR A 285 10.88 5.83 -2.20
N TYR A 286 11.48 5.66 -3.38
CA TYR A 286 11.90 4.35 -3.86
C TYR A 286 13.28 4.49 -4.46
N ARG A 287 14.29 3.99 -3.75
CA ARG A 287 15.71 4.16 -4.06
C ARG A 287 16.07 5.65 -4.18
N GLU A 288 16.63 6.07 -5.31
CA GLU A 288 17.01 7.45 -5.58
C GLU A 288 15.85 8.35 -6.08
N TYR A 289 14.60 7.85 -6.12
CA TYR A 289 13.46 8.56 -6.68
C TYR A 289 12.44 8.96 -5.62
N ASP A 290 11.92 10.19 -5.76
CA ASP A 290 10.68 10.62 -5.12
C ASP A 290 9.48 10.09 -5.91
N VAL A 291 8.49 9.57 -5.19
CA VAL A 291 7.26 9.01 -5.74
C VAL A 291 6.08 9.79 -5.17
N TYR A 292 5.37 10.48 -6.06
CA TYR A 292 4.18 11.24 -5.73
C TYR A 292 2.93 10.55 -6.24
N GLY A 293 1.89 10.48 -5.41
CA GLY A 293 0.64 9.82 -5.76
C GLY A 293 -0.58 10.45 -5.12
N ALA A 294 -1.74 10.02 -5.59
CA ALA A 294 -3.02 10.51 -5.09
C ALA A 294 -3.25 10.14 -3.61
N PRO A 295 -3.63 11.09 -2.75
CA PRO A 295 -4.10 10.80 -1.41
C PRO A 295 -5.53 10.20 -1.43
N PRO A 296 -5.97 9.60 -0.32
CA PRO A 296 -7.37 9.25 -0.12
C PRO A 296 -8.28 10.46 -0.36
N ALA A 297 -9.45 10.33 -0.99
CA ALA A 297 -10.21 9.10 -1.23
C ALA A 297 -9.68 8.20 -2.36
N SER A 298 -8.65 8.61 -3.12
CA SER A 298 -7.98 7.71 -4.06
C SER A 298 -7.13 6.69 -3.32
N SER A 299 -7.25 5.43 -3.72
CA SER A 299 -6.40 4.36 -3.17
C SER A 299 -5.00 4.28 -3.80
N GLY A 300 -4.79 4.97 -4.92
CA GLY A 300 -3.66 4.72 -5.82
C GLY A 300 -2.30 5.04 -5.20
N GLY A 301 -2.14 6.26 -4.66
CA GLY A 301 -0.86 6.72 -4.11
C GLY A 301 -0.39 5.84 -2.96
N VAL A 302 -1.26 5.62 -1.98
CA VAL A 302 -0.94 4.79 -0.80
C VAL A 302 -0.64 3.33 -1.17
N THR A 303 -1.41 2.73 -2.09
CA THR A 303 -1.20 1.33 -2.47
C THR A 303 0.12 1.15 -3.22
N ILE A 304 0.43 2.04 -4.17
CA ILE A 304 1.69 1.98 -4.95
C ILE A 304 2.89 2.26 -4.03
N ALA A 305 2.82 3.29 -3.19
CA ALA A 305 3.86 3.60 -2.22
C ALA A 305 4.11 2.42 -1.27
N SER A 306 3.06 1.79 -0.73
CA SER A 306 3.19 0.59 0.13
C SER A 306 3.89 -0.56 -0.60
N MET A 307 3.53 -0.83 -1.87
CA MET A 307 4.21 -1.85 -2.68
C MET A 307 5.68 -1.53 -2.91
N LEU A 308 6.01 -0.28 -3.22
CA LEU A 308 7.39 0.15 -3.46
C LEU A 308 8.22 0.08 -2.18
N ASN A 309 7.70 0.56 -1.04
CA ASN A 309 8.37 0.47 0.25
C ASN A 309 8.65 -0.99 0.67
N MET A 310 7.74 -1.92 0.37
CA MET A 310 8.01 -3.35 0.57
C MET A 310 9.15 -3.83 -0.33
N LEU A 311 9.12 -3.46 -1.62
CA LEU A 311 10.12 -3.88 -2.63
C LEU A 311 11.47 -3.19 -2.48
N GLU A 312 11.58 -2.10 -1.72
CA GLU A 312 12.84 -1.40 -1.43
C GLU A 312 13.88 -2.34 -0.78
N ASN A 313 13.39 -3.34 -0.03
CA ASN A 313 14.21 -4.35 0.62
C ASN A 313 14.75 -5.42 -0.34
N GLU A 314 14.32 -5.43 -1.61
CA GLU A 314 14.72 -6.41 -2.60
C GLU A 314 15.67 -5.81 -3.66
N ASN A 315 16.60 -6.64 -4.15
CA ASN A 315 17.47 -6.28 -5.27
C ASN A 315 16.94 -6.87 -6.58
N LEU A 316 15.78 -6.36 -7.03
CA LEU A 316 15.06 -6.89 -8.19
C LEU A 316 15.90 -6.93 -9.48
N SER A 317 16.85 -6.01 -9.65
CA SER A 317 17.71 -5.96 -10.84
C SER A 317 18.74 -7.09 -10.91
N ASN A 318 19.07 -7.69 -9.77
CA ASN A 318 19.98 -8.83 -9.67
C ASN A 318 19.25 -10.18 -9.56
N MET A 319 17.91 -10.18 -9.62
CA MET A 319 17.08 -11.38 -9.59
C MET A 319 16.82 -11.97 -10.98
N SER A 320 16.37 -13.21 -11.02
CA SER A 320 15.73 -13.74 -12.23
C SER A 320 14.42 -12.98 -12.51
N LYS A 321 13.93 -13.04 -13.75
CA LYS A 321 12.65 -12.39 -14.10
C LYS A 321 11.49 -13.00 -13.31
N GLU A 322 11.56 -14.30 -13.10
CA GLU A 322 10.58 -15.08 -12.35
C GLU A 322 10.54 -14.65 -10.87
N ASP A 323 11.69 -14.50 -10.23
CA ASP A 323 11.78 -14.06 -8.83
C ASP A 323 11.34 -12.59 -8.68
N ALA A 324 11.76 -11.72 -9.61
CA ALA A 324 11.33 -10.33 -9.61
C ALA A 324 9.80 -10.20 -9.75
N TYR A 325 9.18 -11.00 -10.61
CA TYR A 325 7.72 -11.06 -10.71
C TYR A 325 7.07 -11.68 -9.47
N HIS A 326 7.68 -12.70 -8.87
CA HIS A 326 7.19 -13.28 -7.63
C HIS A 326 7.06 -12.22 -6.53
N TYR A 327 8.13 -11.46 -6.25
CA TYR A 327 8.08 -10.41 -5.23
C TYR A 327 7.14 -9.26 -5.60
N TYR A 328 7.08 -8.85 -6.87
CA TYR A 328 6.12 -7.85 -7.34
C TYR A 328 4.66 -8.30 -7.13
N LEU A 329 4.35 -9.57 -7.46
CA LEU A 329 3.01 -10.12 -7.32
C LEU A 329 2.64 -10.31 -5.84
N GLU A 330 3.55 -10.80 -5.01
CA GLU A 330 3.30 -10.94 -3.58
C GLU A 330 3.14 -9.56 -2.93
N SER A 331 4.02 -8.59 -3.17
CA SER A 331 3.87 -7.24 -2.59
C SER A 331 2.55 -6.59 -3.01
N SER A 332 2.14 -6.76 -4.28
CA SER A 332 0.82 -6.35 -4.75
C SER A 332 -0.29 -6.99 -3.93
N ARG A 333 -0.27 -8.31 -3.72
CA ARG A 333 -1.33 -9.00 -2.96
C ARG A 333 -1.48 -8.46 -1.54
N TYR A 334 -0.38 -8.23 -0.85
CA TYR A 334 -0.38 -7.72 0.53
C TYR A 334 -0.86 -6.25 0.60
N ALA A 335 -0.38 -5.38 -0.30
CA ALA A 335 -0.84 -4.00 -0.40
C ALA A 335 -2.32 -3.89 -0.81
N PHE A 336 -2.80 -4.75 -1.71
CA PHE A 336 -4.21 -4.79 -2.09
C PHE A 336 -5.13 -5.31 -0.98
N ALA A 337 -4.63 -6.19 -0.10
CA ALA A 337 -5.38 -6.61 1.08
C ALA A 337 -5.57 -5.45 2.06
N ASP A 338 -4.53 -4.65 2.28
CA ASP A 338 -4.58 -3.47 3.15
C ASP A 338 -5.45 -2.36 2.55
N ARG A 339 -5.28 -2.11 1.24
CA ARG A 339 -6.15 -1.22 0.45
C ARG A 339 -7.63 -1.53 0.69
N ARG A 340 -8.00 -2.81 0.62
CA ARG A 340 -9.39 -3.25 0.76
C ARG A 340 -9.92 -3.05 2.19
N ALA A 341 -9.05 -3.15 3.19
CA ALA A 341 -9.44 -3.04 4.59
C ALA A 341 -9.53 -1.60 5.09
N TYR A 342 -8.67 -0.71 4.58
CA TYR A 342 -8.41 0.58 5.20
C TYR A 342 -8.66 1.81 4.33
N LEU A 343 -8.51 1.72 3.00
CA LEU A 343 -8.59 2.91 2.16
C LEU A 343 -10.04 3.24 1.81
N GLY A 344 -10.42 4.48 2.10
CA GLY A 344 -11.74 5.06 1.87
C GLY A 344 -11.67 6.58 1.85
N ASP A 345 -12.81 7.23 1.95
CA ASP A 345 -12.90 8.68 2.06
C ASP A 345 -12.48 9.14 3.47
N PRO A 346 -11.45 9.99 3.61
CA PRO A 346 -10.98 10.47 4.91
C PRO A 346 -12.00 11.35 5.64
N GLU A 347 -13.00 11.93 4.96
CA GLU A 347 -14.09 12.66 5.63
C GLU A 347 -15.10 11.73 6.30
N LEU A 348 -15.18 10.48 5.85
CA LEU A 348 -16.17 9.49 6.30
C LEU A 348 -15.57 8.36 7.14
N SER A 349 -14.26 8.13 7.01
CA SER A 349 -13.57 7.01 7.64
C SER A 349 -12.15 7.39 8.06
N ASP A 350 -11.70 6.76 9.14
CA ASP A 350 -10.36 6.96 9.67
C ASP A 350 -9.35 6.11 8.89
N VAL A 351 -8.62 6.75 7.96
CA VAL A 351 -7.66 6.11 7.05
C VAL A 351 -6.23 6.21 7.62
N PRO A 352 -5.59 5.09 8.01
CA PRO A 352 -4.25 5.09 8.61
C PRO A 352 -3.13 5.24 7.56
N VAL A 353 -3.11 6.36 6.82
CA VAL A 353 -2.14 6.59 5.74
C VAL A 353 -0.69 6.55 6.24
N ASN A 354 -0.40 7.26 7.33
CA ASN A 354 0.95 7.34 7.89
C ASN A 354 1.43 5.97 8.36
N GLU A 355 0.56 5.20 9.00
CA GLU A 355 0.89 3.88 9.51
C GLU A 355 1.07 2.87 8.36
N LEU A 356 0.21 2.91 7.34
CA LEU A 356 0.30 2.06 6.15
C LEU A 356 1.59 2.29 5.33
N LEU A 357 2.13 3.50 5.37
CA LEU A 357 3.35 3.87 4.65
C LEU A 357 4.60 3.89 5.52
N SER A 358 4.45 3.69 6.84
CA SER A 358 5.59 3.67 7.75
C SER A 358 6.59 2.58 7.40
N ASP A 359 7.88 2.85 7.65
CA ASP A 359 8.96 1.90 7.45
C ASP A 359 8.70 0.58 8.19
N TRP A 360 8.23 0.66 9.43
CA TRP A 360 7.92 -0.55 10.22
C TRP A 360 6.83 -1.38 9.57
N TYR A 361 5.73 -0.76 9.16
CA TYR A 361 4.60 -1.52 8.65
C TYR A 361 4.96 -2.17 7.32
N THR A 362 5.62 -1.42 6.43
CA THR A 362 6.02 -1.92 5.12
C THR A 362 7.12 -2.99 5.22
N GLN A 363 8.05 -2.89 6.17
CA GLN A 363 9.01 -3.97 6.48
C GLN A 363 8.32 -5.18 7.11
N PHE A 364 7.34 -4.98 8.00
CA PHE A 364 6.51 -6.06 8.53
C PHE A 364 5.78 -6.79 7.39
N ARG A 365 5.14 -6.07 6.47
CA ARG A 365 4.49 -6.69 5.30
C ARG A 365 5.49 -7.37 4.39
N HIS A 366 6.67 -6.78 4.16
CA HIS A 366 7.74 -7.37 3.36
C HIS A 366 8.22 -8.72 3.92
N SER A 367 8.34 -8.85 5.25
CA SER A 367 8.75 -10.11 5.89
C SER A 367 7.81 -11.30 5.63
N GLN A 368 6.58 -11.03 5.21
CA GLN A 368 5.58 -12.03 4.86
C GLN A 368 5.69 -12.52 3.40
N LEU A 369 6.56 -11.87 2.61
CA LEU A 369 6.88 -12.27 1.24
C LEU A 369 7.92 -13.41 1.27
N GLY A 370 7.44 -14.65 1.38
CA GLY A 370 8.31 -15.83 1.33
C GLY A 370 8.78 -16.17 -0.09
N GLU A 371 9.74 -17.09 -0.24
CA GLU A 371 10.22 -17.62 -1.54
C GLU A 371 9.13 -18.36 -2.35
N ARG A 372 7.98 -18.65 -1.72
CA ARG A 372 6.82 -19.30 -2.35
C ARG A 372 5.61 -18.41 -2.19
N ALA A 373 4.79 -18.35 -3.23
CA ALA A 373 3.55 -17.58 -3.21
C ALA A 373 2.64 -18.01 -2.06
N ALA A 374 2.08 -17.04 -1.34
CA ALA A 374 1.08 -17.30 -0.31
C ALA A 374 -0.14 -18.03 -0.90
N ILE A 375 -0.72 -18.96 -0.15
CA ILE A 375 -1.86 -19.74 -0.64
C ILE A 375 -3.16 -18.96 -0.43
N GLY A 376 -3.96 -18.78 -1.48
CA GLY A 376 -5.31 -18.22 -1.38
C GLY A 376 -5.37 -16.70 -1.26
N GLN A 377 -6.32 -16.16 -0.50
CA GLN A 377 -6.41 -14.72 -0.23
C GLN A 377 -5.55 -14.37 0.98
N VAL A 378 -4.65 -13.40 0.85
CA VAL A 378 -3.86 -12.91 1.99
C VAL A 378 -4.70 -11.96 2.84
N PRO A 379 -4.62 -12.02 4.18
CA PRO A 379 -5.34 -11.11 5.06
C PRO A 379 -4.70 -9.71 5.04
N PRO A 380 -5.48 -8.66 5.36
CA PRO A 380 -4.89 -7.36 5.67
C PRO A 380 -3.97 -7.48 6.90
N GLY A 381 -2.90 -6.71 6.93
CA GLY A 381 -2.11 -6.51 8.15
C GLY A 381 -2.84 -5.58 9.10
N ASN A 382 -2.28 -5.35 10.29
CA ASN A 382 -2.81 -4.35 11.22
C ASN A 382 -1.80 -3.19 11.32
N PRO A 383 -1.98 -2.08 10.57
CA PRO A 383 -1.08 -0.94 10.61
C PRO A 383 -1.10 -0.23 11.96
N ARG A 384 -2.17 -0.43 12.75
CA ARG A 384 -2.29 0.02 14.14
C ARG A 384 -2.00 -1.08 15.15
N GLY A 385 -1.49 -2.24 14.71
CA GLY A 385 -1.32 -3.44 15.52
C GLY A 385 -0.35 -3.30 16.69
N ALA A 386 0.54 -2.31 16.63
CA ALA A 386 1.36 -1.89 17.76
C ALA A 386 0.57 -1.11 18.85
N LEU A 387 -0.65 -0.64 18.55
CA LEU A 387 -1.45 0.25 19.40
C LEU A 387 -2.74 -0.39 19.95
N GLU A 388 -3.39 -1.33 19.24
CA GLU A 388 -4.78 -1.72 19.60
C GLU A 388 -5.07 -3.16 20.08
N SER A 389 -4.11 -4.10 20.14
CA SER A 389 -4.38 -5.41 20.78
C SER A 389 -4.25 -5.31 22.30
N SER A 390 -5.17 -5.89 23.09
CA SER A 390 -4.98 -5.97 24.55
C SER A 390 -3.63 -6.61 24.86
N PRO A 391 -2.78 -5.96 25.69
CA PRO A 391 -1.46 -6.49 25.96
C PRO A 391 -1.55 -7.80 26.74
N ASN A 392 -0.57 -8.68 26.52
CA ASN A 392 -0.42 -9.91 27.31
C ASN A 392 -0.08 -9.59 28.78
N LEU A 393 0.48 -8.41 29.02
CA LEU A 393 0.64 -7.79 30.33
C LEU A 393 0.37 -6.28 30.19
N ALA A 394 -0.63 -5.77 30.90
CA ALA A 394 -0.76 -4.34 31.24
C ALA A 394 -0.50 -4.18 32.73
N TYR A 395 0.43 -3.30 33.10
CA TYR A 395 0.74 -3.06 34.50
C TYR A 395 0.94 -1.57 34.78
N ASP A 396 0.00 -1.03 35.56
CA ASP A 396 -0.14 0.40 35.87
C ASP A 396 0.20 0.73 37.35
N PHE A 397 0.83 -0.22 38.07
CA PHE A 397 1.30 -0.02 39.45
C PHE A 397 0.25 0.56 40.43
N ASP A 398 -1.00 0.10 40.32
CA ASP A 398 -2.15 0.54 41.14
C ASP A 398 -2.07 0.14 42.64
N GLU A 399 -0.99 -0.50 43.07
CA GLU A 399 -0.78 -0.91 44.46
C GLU A 399 -0.55 0.27 45.42
N GLU A 400 -0.68 0.02 46.73
CA GLU A 400 -0.44 1.05 47.74
C GLU A 400 1.04 1.47 47.77
N ASN A 401 1.29 2.76 48.02
CA ASN A 401 2.63 3.31 48.18
C ASN A 401 3.48 2.50 49.17
N GLY A 402 4.66 2.07 48.72
CA GLY A 402 5.63 1.27 49.48
C GLY A 402 5.47 -0.24 49.34
N GLN A 403 4.51 -0.73 48.57
CA GLN A 403 4.42 -2.17 48.23
C GLN A 403 5.45 -2.56 47.18
N GLU A 404 5.98 -3.78 47.25
CA GLU A 404 6.86 -4.35 46.21
C GLU A 404 6.04 -4.59 44.92
N TRP A 405 6.67 -4.51 43.75
CA TRP A 405 6.00 -4.79 42.48
C TRP A 405 5.32 -6.17 42.50
N SER A 406 4.13 -6.27 41.90
CA SER A 406 3.32 -7.48 41.94
C SER A 406 4.03 -8.67 41.30
N LYS A 407 4.04 -9.79 42.02
CA LYS A 407 4.55 -11.07 41.51
C LYS A 407 3.66 -11.70 40.45
N GLU A 408 2.43 -11.22 40.31
CA GLU A 408 1.53 -11.60 39.23
C GLU A 408 1.99 -10.98 37.91
N ALA A 409 2.49 -9.74 37.94
CA ALA A 409 3.05 -9.05 36.78
C ALA A 409 4.52 -9.42 36.52
N PHE A 410 5.33 -9.56 37.58
CA PHE A 410 6.75 -9.90 37.51
C PHE A 410 7.08 -11.10 38.40
N TYR A 411 7.18 -12.29 37.81
CA TYR A 411 7.39 -13.52 38.58
C TYR A 411 8.76 -13.58 39.27
N ARG A 412 9.70 -12.71 38.88
CA ARG A 412 11.03 -12.63 39.47
C ARG A 412 11.50 -11.19 39.59
N LEU A 413 11.90 -10.82 40.80
CA LEU A 413 12.57 -9.57 41.16
C LEU A 413 13.89 -9.96 41.84
N ASP A 414 15.01 -9.61 41.21
CA ASP A 414 16.36 -9.89 41.72
C ASP A 414 17.10 -8.57 41.97
N TYR A 415 17.86 -8.55 43.07
CA TYR A 415 18.68 -7.42 43.48
C TYR A 415 20.12 -7.89 43.61
N GLY A 416 21.06 -7.04 43.22
CA GLY A 416 22.45 -7.28 43.54
C GLY A 416 23.27 -6.01 43.72
N PRO A 417 24.50 -6.17 44.24
CA PRO A 417 25.20 -7.43 44.48
C PRO A 417 24.57 -8.29 45.61
N ALA A 418 24.57 -9.62 45.44
CA ALA A 418 23.80 -10.57 46.28
C ALA A 418 24.16 -10.57 47.79
N ASN A 419 25.17 -9.81 48.20
CA ASN A 419 25.65 -9.67 49.57
C ASN A 419 25.02 -8.47 50.33
N SER A 420 24.14 -7.68 49.70
CA SER A 420 23.41 -6.57 50.34
C SER A 420 22.01 -6.40 49.74
N PRO A 421 20.95 -6.95 50.36
CA PRO A 421 19.58 -6.89 49.83
C PRO A 421 18.94 -5.48 49.89
N PHE A 422 19.67 -4.46 50.33
CA PHE A 422 19.19 -3.08 50.45
C PHE A 422 19.74 -2.15 49.37
N ASP A 423 20.59 -2.66 48.47
CA ASP A 423 21.26 -1.82 47.46
C ASP A 423 20.37 -1.55 46.25
N ALA A 424 19.28 -2.32 46.09
CA ALA A 424 18.25 -2.07 45.10
C ALA A 424 16.86 -2.44 45.65
N ALA A 425 15.80 -1.77 45.20
CA ALA A 425 14.43 -2.08 45.55
C ALA A 425 13.46 -1.81 44.39
N PHE A 426 12.40 -2.63 44.27
CA PHE A 426 11.28 -2.44 43.34
C PHE A 426 10.03 -2.14 44.17
N ASN A 427 9.59 -0.88 44.24
CA ASN A 427 8.42 -0.49 45.03
C ASN A 427 7.44 0.32 44.19
N VAL A 428 6.20 0.42 44.65
CA VAL A 428 5.21 1.36 44.10
C VAL A 428 5.27 2.67 44.86
N ARG A 429 5.30 3.79 44.14
CA ARG A 429 5.29 5.13 44.72
C ARG A 429 4.54 6.10 43.82
N ASN A 430 3.49 6.69 44.37
CA ASN A 430 2.56 7.61 43.70
C ASN A 430 1.94 7.00 42.45
N GLY A 431 1.54 5.72 42.51
CA GLY A 431 0.93 4.99 41.40
C GLY A 431 1.93 4.66 40.27
N LYS A 432 3.23 4.63 40.57
CA LYS A 432 4.29 4.30 39.60
C LYS A 432 5.26 3.28 40.19
N GLY A 433 5.85 2.48 39.32
CA GLY A 433 6.91 1.56 39.67
C GLY A 433 8.24 2.27 39.87
N GLU A 434 8.72 2.34 41.10
CA GLU A 434 10.04 2.88 41.43
C GLU A 434 11.09 1.76 41.49
N ILE A 435 12.18 1.92 40.73
CA ILE A 435 13.43 1.15 40.89
C ILE A 435 14.44 2.06 41.57
N SER A 436 14.67 1.82 42.86
CA SER A 436 15.68 2.53 43.65
C SER A 436 17.01 1.77 43.64
N LEU A 437 18.13 2.43 43.36
CA LEU A 437 19.49 1.88 43.37
C LEU A 437 20.41 2.73 44.24
N SER A 438 21.21 2.09 45.09
CA SER A 438 22.27 2.75 45.85
C SER A 438 23.44 3.18 44.97
N GLU A 439 24.27 4.09 45.47
CA GLU A 439 25.55 4.43 44.86
C GLU A 439 26.50 3.21 44.79
N ARG A 440 27.41 3.22 43.83
CA ARG A 440 28.46 2.22 43.70
C ARG A 440 29.46 2.38 44.84
N LEU A 441 29.78 1.29 45.51
CA LEU A 441 30.78 1.28 46.58
C LEU A 441 32.07 0.53 46.17
N PRO A 442 33.27 1.05 46.53
CA PRO A 442 34.55 0.41 46.19
C PRO A 442 34.70 -1.04 46.67
N THR A 443 33.98 -1.40 47.73
CA THR A 443 34.11 -2.72 48.38
C THR A 443 33.10 -3.75 47.90
N ARG A 444 32.06 -3.37 47.13
CA ARG A 444 30.90 -4.24 46.86
C ARG A 444 30.36 -4.23 45.43
N GLY A 445 30.84 -3.36 44.54
CA GLY A 445 30.42 -3.34 43.13
C GLY A 445 29.22 -2.43 42.88
N SER A 446 28.64 -2.50 41.67
CA SER A 446 27.49 -1.68 41.26
C SER A 446 26.18 -2.27 41.73
N ALA A 447 25.31 -1.42 42.28
CA ALA A 447 23.93 -1.77 42.57
C ALA A 447 23.14 -2.01 41.27
N TYR A 448 22.36 -3.08 41.22
CA TYR A 448 21.44 -3.35 40.12
C TYR A 448 20.14 -4.00 40.61
N GLY A 449 19.06 -3.69 39.91
CA GLY A 449 17.77 -4.38 40.00
C GLY A 449 17.46 -5.07 38.68
N ARG A 450 16.81 -6.24 38.73
CA ARG A 450 16.33 -6.97 37.55
C ARG A 450 14.93 -7.51 37.79
N ALA A 451 14.07 -7.39 36.79
CA ALA A 451 12.72 -7.95 36.82
C ALA A 451 12.45 -8.78 35.55
N ALA A 452 11.75 -9.90 35.70
CA ALA A 452 11.27 -10.71 34.58
C ALA A 452 9.74 -10.77 34.61
N ALA A 453 9.11 -10.36 33.50
CA ALA A 453 7.67 -10.28 33.40
C ALA A 453 7.02 -11.66 33.29
N ASN A 454 5.86 -11.80 33.89
CA ASN A 454 5.04 -12.99 33.82
C ASN A 454 4.20 -13.02 32.53
N VAL A 455 4.91 -13.03 31.40
CA VAL A 455 4.34 -13.16 30.05
C VAL A 455 4.84 -14.45 29.42
N GLU A 456 4.02 -15.08 28.58
CA GLU A 456 4.45 -16.27 27.84
C GLU A 456 5.68 -15.96 26.96
N PRO A 457 6.66 -16.89 26.89
CA PRO A 457 7.80 -16.71 26.00
C PRO A 457 7.34 -16.57 24.55
N SER A 458 7.93 -15.61 23.83
CA SER A 458 7.63 -15.35 22.43
C SER A 458 8.91 -15.05 21.67
N TYR A 459 8.91 -15.39 20.38
CA TYR A 459 9.96 -14.94 19.48
C TYR A 459 9.80 -13.46 19.23
N GLU A 460 8.58 -13.01 18.92
CA GLU A 460 8.30 -11.62 18.57
C GLU A 460 7.51 -10.95 19.68
N GLN A 461 7.97 -9.78 20.10
CA GLN A 461 7.44 -9.05 21.24
C GLN A 461 7.51 -7.56 21.01
N GLU A 462 6.59 -6.84 21.64
CA GLU A 462 6.65 -5.41 21.82
C GLU A 462 6.55 -5.10 23.31
N VAL A 463 7.27 -4.07 23.75
CA VAL A 463 7.02 -3.40 25.01
C VAL A 463 6.84 -1.90 24.78
N ARG A 464 5.82 -1.34 25.44
CA ARG A 464 5.63 0.10 25.62
C ARG A 464 5.59 0.43 27.10
N LEU A 465 6.25 1.50 27.51
CA LEU A 465 6.23 1.99 28.89
C LEU A 465 6.57 3.47 28.96
N THR A 466 6.16 4.10 30.05
CA THR A 466 6.59 5.45 30.43
C THR A 466 7.75 5.34 31.42
N VAL A 467 8.76 6.19 31.28
CA VAL A 467 9.94 6.23 32.14
C VAL A 467 10.29 7.67 32.53
N ASN A 468 10.80 7.83 33.75
CA ASN A 468 11.52 9.03 34.21
C ASN A 468 12.72 8.62 35.09
N ALA A 469 13.71 9.48 35.22
CA ALA A 469 14.89 9.32 36.07
C ALA A 469 15.22 10.62 36.83
N ASP A 470 15.62 10.53 38.10
CA ASP A 470 15.96 11.68 38.97
C ASP A 470 17.33 12.33 38.70
N HIS A 471 18.32 11.56 38.20
CA HIS A 471 19.66 12.05 37.88
C HIS A 471 20.07 11.71 36.44
N THR A 472 19.80 12.62 35.52
CA THR A 472 19.94 12.39 34.08
C THR A 472 21.37 12.55 33.53
N ASP A 473 22.35 12.93 34.35
CA ASP A 473 23.73 13.22 33.95
C ASP A 473 24.79 12.26 34.54
N SER A 474 24.36 11.09 35.06
CA SER A 474 25.26 10.17 35.79
C SER A 474 25.35 8.76 35.15
N ASP A 475 26.45 8.02 35.41
CA ASP A 475 26.73 6.72 34.74
C ASP A 475 25.78 5.63 35.25
N GLN A 476 24.59 5.61 34.66
CA GLN A 476 23.46 4.81 35.04
C GLN A 476 22.70 4.39 33.79
N ARG A 477 22.07 3.22 33.89
CA ARG A 477 21.45 2.59 32.73
C ARG A 477 20.15 1.90 33.08
N LEU A 478 19.13 2.15 32.27
CA LEU A 478 17.93 1.33 32.19
C LEU A 478 18.04 0.47 30.93
N ARG A 479 17.69 -0.82 31.06
CA ARG A 479 17.70 -1.78 29.96
C ARG A 479 16.38 -2.52 29.89
N LEU A 480 15.86 -2.61 28.68
CA LEU A 480 14.71 -3.44 28.32
C LEU A 480 15.21 -4.59 27.45
N PHE A 481 14.70 -5.79 27.67
CA PHE A 481 15.07 -6.97 26.89
C PHE A 481 13.81 -7.66 26.35
N LEU A 482 13.82 -7.92 25.05
CA LEU A 482 12.85 -8.76 24.36
C LEU A 482 13.50 -10.10 24.03
N ALA A 483 12.69 -11.16 23.99
CA ALA A 483 13.15 -12.53 23.83
C ALA A 483 14.27 -12.90 24.82
N GLY A 484 14.21 -12.35 26.04
CA GLY A 484 15.17 -12.63 27.10
C GLY A 484 14.95 -14.01 27.71
N ASP A 485 16.02 -14.78 27.91
CA ASP A 485 15.92 -16.13 28.47
C ASP A 485 16.13 -16.18 29.99
N VAL A 486 17.39 -16.29 30.43
CA VAL A 486 17.81 -16.46 31.81
C VAL A 486 18.86 -15.40 32.13
N TRP A 487 18.79 -14.85 33.34
CA TRP A 487 19.78 -13.88 33.80
C TRP A 487 21.17 -14.51 33.89
N GLN A 488 22.19 -13.79 33.40
CA GLN A 488 23.58 -14.12 33.66
C GLN A 488 23.87 -14.08 35.17
N SER A 489 24.70 -15.02 35.62
CA SER A 489 25.12 -15.08 37.01
C SER A 489 25.88 -13.81 37.40
N GLY A 490 25.30 -12.99 38.30
CA GLY A 490 25.94 -11.79 38.81
C GLY A 490 25.97 -10.57 37.87
N GLY A 491 25.47 -10.67 36.63
CA GLY A 491 25.43 -9.54 35.65
C GLY A 491 24.03 -9.13 35.19
N SER A 492 23.74 -7.84 35.00
CA SER A 492 22.39 -7.29 34.72
C SER A 492 21.91 -7.46 33.28
N GLN A 493 22.18 -8.61 32.69
CA GLN A 493 21.86 -8.95 31.31
C GLN A 493 21.43 -10.43 31.24
N PRO A 494 20.55 -10.81 30.31
CA PRO A 494 20.24 -12.21 30.04
C PRO A 494 21.42 -12.91 29.32
N GLU A 495 21.40 -14.23 29.27
CA GLU A 495 22.33 -15.04 28.45
C GLU A 495 22.03 -14.84 26.96
N ASN A 496 20.75 -14.78 26.60
CA ASN A 496 20.27 -14.42 25.27
C ASN A 496 19.15 -13.38 25.38
N GLY A 497 19.19 -12.36 24.54
CA GLY A 497 18.10 -11.38 24.44
C GLY A 497 18.43 -10.21 23.52
N TYR A 498 17.40 -9.52 23.03
CA TYR A 498 17.54 -8.26 22.31
C TYR A 498 17.33 -7.11 23.26
N GLY A 499 18.26 -6.18 23.32
CA GLY A 499 18.30 -5.12 24.30
C GLY A 499 18.10 -3.73 23.73
N LEU A 500 17.34 -2.91 24.46
CA LEU A 500 17.34 -1.46 24.37
C LEU A 500 17.97 -0.90 25.65
N GLU A 501 18.99 -0.06 25.55
CA GLU A 501 19.65 0.58 26.70
C GLU A 501 19.59 2.10 26.59
N LEU A 502 19.09 2.75 27.64
CA LEU A 502 19.24 4.17 27.91
C LEU A 502 20.50 4.39 28.74
N ARG A 503 21.35 5.33 28.33
CA ARG A 503 22.60 5.70 29.03
C ARG A 503 22.58 7.17 29.35
N LEU A 504 22.40 7.48 30.63
CA LEU A 504 22.18 8.85 31.09
C LEU A 504 23.46 9.69 30.99
N ASP A 505 24.64 9.12 31.29
CA ASP A 505 25.93 9.83 31.23
C ASP A 505 26.34 10.36 29.85
N ARG A 506 25.69 9.88 28.78
CA ARG A 506 26.06 10.20 27.39
C ARG A 506 24.92 10.73 26.56
N ASP A 507 23.72 10.80 27.11
CA ASP A 507 22.51 11.04 26.33
C ASP A 507 22.45 10.09 25.13
N GLU A 508 22.62 8.78 25.37
CA GLU A 508 22.65 7.75 24.33
C GLU A 508 21.51 6.75 24.54
N ILE A 509 20.85 6.38 23.44
CA ILE A 509 19.99 5.20 23.34
C ILE A 509 20.60 4.22 22.35
N ARG A 510 20.60 2.92 22.69
CA ARG A 510 21.20 1.89 21.83
C ARG A 510 20.39 0.61 21.73
N LEU A 511 20.39 0.02 20.53
CA LEU A 511 20.01 -1.36 20.26
C LEU A 511 21.23 -2.26 20.34
N PHE A 512 21.05 -3.44 20.94
CA PHE A 512 22.08 -4.48 21.01
C PHE A 512 21.45 -5.86 21.06
N SER A 513 22.20 -6.90 20.70
CA SER A 513 21.83 -8.29 20.97
C SER A 513 22.77 -8.89 22.00
N ILE A 514 22.32 -9.93 22.68
CA ILE A 514 23.14 -10.80 23.50
C ILE A 514 22.90 -12.22 23.03
N VAL A 515 23.98 -12.92 22.67
CA VAL A 515 23.95 -14.31 22.24
C VAL A 515 25.04 -15.06 22.98
N ASP A 516 24.66 -16.14 23.67
CA ASP A 516 25.54 -16.95 24.52
C ASP A 516 26.38 -16.10 25.48
N GLY A 517 25.72 -15.14 26.13
CA GLY A 517 26.30 -14.22 27.10
C GLY A 517 27.13 -13.08 26.50
N THR A 518 27.32 -13.06 25.18
CA THR A 518 28.14 -12.05 24.50
C THR A 518 27.27 -10.94 23.92
N SER A 519 27.54 -9.69 24.31
CA SER A 519 26.80 -8.52 23.83
C SER A 519 27.38 -7.93 22.55
N HIS A 520 26.50 -7.62 21.59
CA HIS A 520 26.81 -7.01 20.30
C HIS A 520 25.98 -5.74 20.12
N THR A 521 26.62 -4.56 20.13
CA THR A 521 25.92 -3.31 19.80
C THR A 521 25.52 -3.32 18.32
N LEU A 522 24.26 -3.01 18.05
CA LEU A 522 23.69 -2.98 16.70
C LEU A 522 23.60 -1.55 16.17
N GLN A 523 23.06 -0.64 16.98
CA GLN A 523 22.92 0.76 16.64
C GLN A 523 22.92 1.61 17.91
N THR A 524 23.48 2.82 17.82
CA THR A 524 23.46 3.83 18.88
C THR A 524 23.12 5.18 18.26
N THR A 525 22.32 5.99 18.94
CA THR A 525 22.06 7.38 18.57
C THR A 525 21.92 8.25 19.82
N SER A 526 21.96 9.57 19.65
CA SER A 526 21.78 10.52 20.74
C SER A 526 20.31 10.60 21.16
N TYR A 527 20.06 10.50 22.45
CA TYR A 527 18.78 10.73 23.08
C TYR A 527 18.98 11.11 24.55
N ALA A 528 18.65 12.35 24.88
CA ALA A 528 18.69 12.84 26.27
C ALA A 528 17.37 12.48 26.96
N LEU A 529 17.47 11.75 28.07
CA LEU A 529 16.33 11.60 28.98
C LEU A 529 16.32 12.86 29.84
N GLU A 530 15.40 13.77 29.56
CA GLU A 530 15.23 14.99 30.34
C GLU A 530 14.57 14.66 31.69
N ASP A 531 14.62 15.58 32.66
CA ASP A 531 13.94 15.44 33.97
C ASP A 531 12.42 15.65 33.80
N ARG A 532 11.80 14.78 32.99
CA ARG A 532 10.37 14.70 32.68
C ARG A 532 10.02 13.27 32.26
N GLU A 533 8.75 13.02 32.00
CA GLU A 533 8.32 11.69 31.53
C GLU A 533 8.62 11.51 30.05
N HIS A 534 9.08 10.31 29.72
CA HIS A 534 9.33 9.86 28.36
C HIS A 534 8.59 8.56 28.10
N GLU A 535 8.01 8.45 26.91
CA GLU A 535 7.48 7.19 26.41
C GLU A 535 8.58 6.44 25.67
N LEU A 536 8.59 5.12 25.85
CA LEU A 536 9.44 4.19 25.11
C LEU A 536 8.57 3.16 24.39
N ALA A 537 8.91 2.88 23.12
CA ALA A 537 8.45 1.72 22.40
C ALA A 537 9.65 0.90 21.92
N PHE A 538 9.67 -0.39 22.22
CA PHE A 538 10.70 -1.33 21.78
C PHE A 538 10.05 -2.59 21.19
N VAL A 539 10.40 -2.92 19.95
CA VAL A 539 9.75 -3.97 19.17
C VAL A 539 10.80 -4.91 18.60
N HIS A 540 10.55 -6.21 18.72
CA HIS A 540 11.24 -7.27 18.01
C HIS A 540 10.22 -8.08 17.20
N THR A 541 10.36 -8.06 15.88
CA THR A 541 9.50 -8.81 14.95
C THR A 541 10.28 -9.14 13.69
N ASN A 542 10.08 -10.33 13.12
CA ASN A 542 10.66 -10.76 11.84
C ASN A 542 12.17 -10.51 11.70
N ASN A 543 12.97 -10.87 12.71
CA ASN A 543 14.42 -10.62 12.77
C ASN A 543 14.81 -9.14 12.65
N HIS A 544 13.97 -8.22 13.12
CA HIS A 544 14.28 -6.80 13.14
C HIS A 544 13.94 -6.19 14.50
N LEU A 545 14.76 -5.23 14.92
CA LEU A 545 14.57 -4.46 16.15
C LEU A 545 14.27 -3.02 15.82
N TYR A 546 13.22 -2.48 16.44
CA TYR A 546 12.84 -1.09 16.34
C TYR A 546 12.71 -0.49 17.73
N ALA A 547 13.22 0.73 17.92
CA ALA A 547 12.99 1.46 19.15
C ALA A 547 12.79 2.95 18.88
N LYS A 548 11.89 3.55 19.65
CA LYS A 548 11.73 5.00 19.71
C LYS A 548 11.44 5.46 21.11
N ALA A 549 11.84 6.70 21.36
CA ALA A 549 11.70 7.36 22.64
C ALA A 549 11.31 8.82 22.37
N TRP A 550 10.37 9.36 23.13
CA TRP A 550 9.93 10.75 23.03
C TRP A 550 9.40 11.22 24.38
N ALA A 551 9.31 12.52 24.59
CA ALA A 551 8.75 13.02 25.83
C ALA A 551 7.23 12.88 25.84
N SER A 552 6.64 12.56 26.99
CA SER A 552 5.20 12.28 27.12
C SER A 552 4.29 13.47 26.79
N GLU A 553 4.82 14.70 26.78
CA GLU A 553 4.10 15.92 26.36
C GLU A 553 4.12 16.17 24.84
N GLU A 554 4.94 15.41 24.11
CA GLU A 554 5.10 15.50 22.66
C GLU A 554 4.28 14.40 21.97
N GLU A 555 3.92 14.65 20.71
CA GLU A 555 3.25 13.64 19.88
C GLU A 555 4.22 12.50 19.54
N GLU A 556 3.71 11.26 19.48
CA GLU A 556 4.53 10.09 19.16
C GLU A 556 5.22 10.29 17.79
N PRO A 557 6.56 10.22 17.71
CA PRO A 557 7.26 10.36 16.44
C PRO A 557 6.81 9.29 15.44
N ARG A 558 6.62 9.72 14.19
CA ARG A 558 6.27 8.83 13.07
C ARG A 558 7.41 7.86 12.77
N ASP A 559 8.64 8.36 12.77
CA ASP A 559 9.84 7.58 12.45
C ASP A 559 10.42 6.88 13.69
N TRP A 560 11.13 5.76 13.47
CA TRP A 560 11.85 5.05 14.52
C TRP A 560 13.20 5.72 14.79
N THR A 561 13.49 5.99 16.07
CA THR A 561 14.78 6.52 16.51
C THR A 561 15.92 5.54 16.22
N LEU A 562 15.64 4.24 16.33
CA LEU A 562 16.58 3.14 16.09
C LEU A 562 15.85 2.02 15.33
N SER A 563 16.53 1.44 14.34
CA SER A 563 16.02 0.35 13.50
C SER A 563 17.20 -0.51 13.03
N SER A 564 17.20 -1.81 13.35
CA SER A 564 18.31 -2.70 13.02
C SER A 564 17.84 -4.11 12.65
N MET A 565 18.27 -4.57 11.47
CA MET A 565 18.06 -5.93 10.99
C MET A 565 19.05 -6.90 11.64
N LEU A 566 18.53 -8.02 12.14
CA LEU A 566 19.29 -9.08 12.79
C LEU A 566 19.77 -10.09 11.75
N SER A 567 21.04 -10.48 11.81
CA SER A 567 21.61 -11.47 10.88
C SER A 567 22.69 -12.32 11.53
N GLY A 568 22.84 -13.55 11.00
CA GLY A 568 23.90 -14.47 11.40
C GLY A 568 23.92 -14.74 12.92
N PRO A 569 25.08 -14.64 13.61
CA PRO A 569 25.22 -14.99 15.02
C PRO A 569 24.51 -14.02 15.97
N MET A 570 23.85 -12.97 15.45
CA MET A 570 23.09 -12.00 16.24
C MET A 570 21.62 -12.41 16.43
N THR A 571 21.20 -13.55 15.88
CA THR A 571 19.83 -14.06 15.97
C THR A 571 19.68 -15.08 17.09
N ILE A 572 18.58 -14.96 17.85
CA ILE A 572 18.22 -15.84 18.95
C ILE A 572 17.21 -16.86 18.43
N ASN A 573 17.55 -18.15 18.53
CA ASN A 573 16.78 -19.25 17.95
C ASN A 573 15.72 -19.84 18.91
N GLN A 574 15.48 -19.21 20.06
CA GLN A 574 14.53 -19.66 21.07
C GLN A 574 13.64 -18.51 21.53
N PRO A 575 12.39 -18.77 21.94
CA PRO A 575 11.51 -17.72 22.44
C PRO A 575 11.95 -17.31 23.85
N GLY A 576 11.70 -16.06 24.20
CA GLY A 576 12.01 -15.53 25.53
C GLY A 576 10.95 -14.57 26.04
N ARG A 577 11.16 -14.02 27.22
CA ARG A 577 10.21 -13.14 27.92
C ARG A 577 10.71 -11.70 27.88
N PHE A 578 9.78 -10.78 28.16
CA PHE A 578 10.18 -9.43 28.50
C PHE A 578 10.91 -9.42 29.86
N MET A 579 12.09 -8.80 29.87
CA MET A 579 12.90 -8.63 31.06
C MET A 579 13.39 -7.18 31.11
N LEU A 580 13.61 -6.64 32.30
CA LEU A 580 14.17 -5.30 32.47
C LEU A 580 15.22 -5.28 33.58
N SER A 581 16.16 -4.35 33.47
CA SER A 581 17.15 -4.13 34.53
C SER A 581 17.56 -2.68 34.60
N ALA A 582 17.91 -2.23 35.81
CA ALA A 582 18.58 -0.96 36.03
C ALA A 582 19.91 -1.19 36.76
N ILE A 583 20.92 -0.40 36.45
CA ILE A 583 22.25 -0.49 37.08
C ILE A 583 22.85 0.90 37.30
N ASN A 584 23.45 1.08 38.47
CA ASN A 584 24.14 2.31 38.85
C ASN A 584 25.67 2.08 38.90
N PHE A 585 26.42 2.79 38.06
CA PHE A 585 27.88 2.79 38.08
C PHE A 585 28.47 4.03 38.78
N SER A 586 27.64 5.02 39.13
CA SER A 586 28.05 6.25 39.82
C SER A 586 28.44 5.96 41.27
N TYR A 587 29.51 6.60 41.75
CA TYR A 587 29.97 6.54 43.15
C TYR A 587 29.35 7.61 44.04
N ASP A 588 28.74 8.64 43.44
CA ASP A 588 28.42 9.88 44.14
C ASP A 588 26.91 10.11 44.29
N ASN A 589 26.09 9.33 43.58
CA ASN A 589 24.62 9.48 43.57
C ASN A 589 23.92 8.12 43.64
N THR A 590 22.79 8.09 44.33
CA THR A 590 21.76 7.05 44.17
C THR A 590 21.05 7.20 42.83
N GLN A 591 20.23 6.22 42.44
CA GLN A 591 19.38 6.32 41.27
C GLN A 591 17.94 5.94 41.56
N GLN A 592 16.99 6.67 40.99
CA GLN A 592 15.58 6.28 40.95
C GLN A 592 15.08 6.32 39.52
N PHE A 593 14.63 5.18 39.01
CA PHE A 593 13.80 5.13 37.81
C PHE A 593 12.35 5.02 38.22
N SER A 594 11.49 5.86 37.66
CA SER A 594 10.04 5.71 37.73
C SER A 594 9.56 5.09 36.42
N LEU A 595 8.76 4.05 36.50
CA LEU A 595 8.12 3.40 35.37
C LEU A 595 6.60 3.45 35.55
N ASP A 596 5.89 3.57 34.44
CA ASP A 596 4.44 3.53 34.41
C ASP A 596 3.96 2.86 33.11
N ARG A 597 2.72 2.40 33.08
CA ARG A 597 2.04 1.82 31.91
C ARG A 597 2.88 0.77 31.17
N VAL A 598 3.41 -0.23 31.89
CA VAL A 598 4.22 -1.29 31.29
C VAL A 598 3.32 -2.25 30.54
N ASN A 599 3.35 -2.16 29.21
CA ASN A 599 2.51 -2.92 28.31
C ASN A 599 3.37 -3.85 27.44
N VAL A 600 3.23 -5.16 27.61
CA VAL A 600 3.97 -6.17 26.83
C VAL A 600 3.02 -6.97 25.95
N ARG A 601 3.38 -7.11 24.68
CA ARG A 601 2.61 -7.84 23.64
C ARG A 601 3.46 -8.91 22.98
N SER A 602 2.87 -10.07 22.71
CA SER A 602 3.39 -11.07 21.78
C SER A 602 2.86 -10.76 20.39
N LEU A 603 3.75 -10.71 19.41
CA LEU A 603 3.41 -10.36 18.03
C LEU A 603 3.31 -11.59 17.11
N ASN A 604 3.35 -12.79 17.67
CA ASN A 604 3.28 -14.02 16.88
C ASN A 604 1.91 -14.16 16.20
N ASN A 605 1.81 -13.75 14.94
CA ASN A 605 0.75 -14.22 14.05
C ASN A 605 1.20 -15.55 13.42
N ASP A 606 0.48 -16.63 13.71
CA ASP A 606 0.39 -17.89 12.94
C ASP A 606 1.59 -18.86 12.82
N ARG A 607 2.69 -18.75 13.59
CA ARG A 607 3.66 -19.89 13.66
C ARG A 607 3.21 -21.06 14.53
N ALA A 608 2.24 -20.85 15.43
CA ALA A 608 1.76 -21.91 16.33
C ALA A 608 0.83 -22.93 15.63
N HIS A 609 0.25 -22.59 14.48
CA HIS A 609 -0.63 -23.50 13.74
C HIS A 609 0.11 -24.46 12.81
N THR A 610 1.33 -24.13 12.37
CA THR A 610 2.14 -24.99 11.48
C THR A 610 2.94 -26.05 12.23
N LEU A 611 3.27 -25.84 13.51
CA LEU A 611 4.00 -26.85 14.30
C LEU A 611 3.07 -27.87 14.99
N ARG A 612 1.80 -27.50 15.24
CA ARG A 612 0.80 -28.45 15.79
C ARG A 612 0.27 -29.43 14.75
N SER A 613 0.31 -29.10 13.45
CA SER A 613 -0.13 -30.00 12.39
C SER A 613 0.91 -31.05 11.99
N GLU A 614 2.17 -30.91 12.41
CA GLU A 614 3.23 -31.92 12.19
C GLU A 614 3.35 -32.94 13.33
N GLU A 615 2.87 -32.64 14.54
CA GLU A 615 2.90 -33.59 15.69
C GLU A 615 1.60 -34.38 15.93
N GLU A 616 0.48 -34.04 15.28
CA GLU A 616 -0.82 -34.73 15.44
C GLU A 616 -1.28 -35.52 14.18
N ALA A 617 -0.34 -36.09 13.41
CA ALA A 617 -0.68 -37.14 12.44
C ALA A 617 -0.73 -38.51 13.14
N GLU A 618 -1.94 -39.04 13.38
CA GLU A 618 -2.19 -40.38 13.95
C GLU A 618 -1.52 -41.53 13.16
N PRO A 619 -1.24 -42.68 13.82
CA PRO A 619 -0.46 -43.77 13.24
C PRO A 619 -1.26 -44.55 12.20
N ALA A 620 -0.72 -44.66 10.98
CA ALA A 620 -1.29 -45.50 9.94
C ALA A 620 -1.36 -46.98 10.38
N GLU A 621 -2.55 -47.55 10.22
CA GLU A 621 -2.87 -48.95 10.46
C GLU A 621 -1.92 -49.91 9.72
N ARG A 622 -1.54 -50.98 10.43
CA ARG A 622 -0.94 -52.19 9.85
C ARG A 622 -1.88 -52.78 8.80
N GLN A 623 -1.41 -52.89 7.57
CA GLN A 623 -1.85 -53.94 6.66
C GLN A 623 -0.65 -54.72 6.11
N GLU A 624 -0.83 -56.03 6.13
CA GLU A 624 0.13 -57.10 5.95
C GLU A 624 0.68 -57.14 4.51
N LEU A 625 2.00 -57.40 4.42
CA LEU A 625 2.67 -57.82 3.19
C LEU A 625 2.28 -59.26 2.83
N PRO A 626 2.23 -59.61 1.54
CA PRO A 626 2.62 -60.93 1.08
C PRO A 626 3.97 -60.86 0.37
N ASP A 627 4.90 -61.66 0.89
CA ASP A 627 6.10 -62.15 0.20
C ASP A 627 5.69 -62.96 -1.05
N GLU A 628 6.46 -62.88 -2.13
CA GLU A 628 7.32 -64.00 -2.57
C GLU A 628 8.13 -63.65 -3.83
N ASP A 629 9.41 -63.96 -3.71
CA ASP A 629 10.44 -63.99 -4.74
C ASP A 629 10.12 -64.93 -5.92
N ALA A 630 10.68 -64.64 -7.09
CA ALA A 630 11.35 -65.65 -7.91
C ALA A 630 12.22 -65.02 -9.01
N ASP A 631 13.53 -65.32 -8.95
CA ASP A 631 14.50 -65.56 -10.03
C ASP A 631 14.63 -64.50 -11.14
N GLY A 632 15.71 -63.73 -11.26
CA GLY A 632 17.09 -64.19 -11.42
C GLY A 632 17.44 -64.24 -12.92
N PHE A 633 18.32 -63.33 -13.41
CA PHE A 633 19.47 -63.63 -14.29
C PHE A 633 20.23 -62.35 -14.75
N GLU A 634 21.55 -62.48 -14.62
CA GLU A 634 22.76 -61.70 -14.94
C GLU A 634 22.75 -60.72 -16.14
N ILE A 635 23.25 -59.48 -15.98
CA ILE A 635 24.63 -58.94 -16.20
C ILE A 635 25.07 -58.86 -17.68
N GLU A 636 25.30 -57.64 -18.21
CA GLU A 636 26.63 -57.23 -18.68
C GLU A 636 26.77 -55.71 -18.88
N GLU A 637 27.89 -55.20 -18.35
CA GLU A 637 28.39 -53.83 -18.38
C GLU A 637 28.79 -53.40 -19.80
N GLU A 638 28.68 -52.10 -20.12
CA GLU A 638 29.86 -51.40 -20.65
C GLU A 638 29.84 -49.88 -20.42
N ARG A 639 31.03 -49.39 -20.06
CA ARG A 639 31.48 -48.05 -19.72
C ARG A 639 31.17 -46.97 -20.78
N SER A 640 30.90 -45.73 -20.34
CA SER A 640 31.94 -44.67 -20.28
C SER A 640 31.36 -43.23 -20.28
N MET A 641 31.91 -42.44 -19.37
CA MET A 641 32.41 -41.04 -19.54
C MET A 641 31.55 -39.95 -20.22
N ASN A 642 31.24 -38.94 -19.40
CA ASN A 642 31.62 -37.52 -19.56
C ASN A 642 31.28 -36.75 -20.87
N ARG A 643 30.55 -35.64 -20.64
CA ARG A 643 30.78 -34.24 -21.12
C ARG A 643 30.15 -33.81 -22.49
N PRO A 644 30.03 -32.48 -22.80
CA PRO A 644 28.83 -31.65 -22.50
C PRO A 644 28.45 -30.69 -23.68
N PHE A 645 27.57 -29.71 -23.39
CA PHE A 645 27.27 -28.46 -24.13
C PHE A 645 26.61 -28.56 -25.51
N ILE A 646 25.39 -28.01 -25.65
CA ILE A 646 25.12 -26.61 -26.06
C ILE A 646 23.99 -26.08 -25.17
#